data_AF-A0A0F9EYI8-F1
#
_entry.id   AF-A0A0F9EYI8-F1
#
_cell.length_a   1.000
_cell.length_b   1.000
_cell.length_c   1.000
_cell.angle_alpha   90.00
_cell.angle_beta   90.00
_cell.angle_gamma   90.00
#
_symmetry.space_group_name_H-M   'P 1'
#
loop_
_entity.id
_entity.type
_entity.pdbx_description
1 polymer ?
#
loop_
_entity_poly.entity_id
_entity_poly.type
_entity_poly.pdbx_seq_one_letter_code
_entity_poly.pdbx_strand_id
1 'polypeptide(L)'
;GPAFQGKPYANGADVAYTRQWAVPDSMANRLENIYGKMPRLGKGEILGKTVDFQKMVDFLTFVPKRAKLVGSVFQHLDFLQRSGSGAWSGFADALRRGQPVEAVTHLAKWPKSAVDIVHSTFSPGARTRLAKLGVDPKPLWKDRQISNLMLREEGLSLRDPTLGIDLDDVIRQVKQEPKIVKLGKAPIRALDALERQWRQGLFQGTYPSAILSDVKNNIGPMIIRQHPEATDRQLAGMIAKATNKLYSVVPESQSVIQNKQARWFLTRFLFSLGENEGLLRSFTGAIAGENAALFRTRLVGTYLGLMFLASTIHFASTGKPLPLDRFVPVSKDKFGPLPFGYNTDFASPTLPIKGRGGVDIELDLVMQQDTIFRILDPKSFLNARFSVPVSTIRNQVAGTDFFGAPIDTVGPGGIFSRTSQLVQDMFAPIGAGQAGLEIFRNNVEESEGLITPGEGRLGTAGLGIQAGGVNLRAERTPELLDRIRGEVLRDRGIEETYEEIAATDLPLKAEIDTEVEERIGGELEIRGETAKLRGQQTPQSEGFEALEATRERQQVEQLADDTKLNSNQWTGDVWREKYADRQRQFFASKEQIKEDFQITFDERKSPPRSVNAAIDAYFDVNVDDERFSLPDGTIDWDAFFDARDAALKPLSPSDKKRVVQWLRKFDTPTVTEFRKAKDVV
;
A
#
# COMPACT_ATOMS: atom_id res chain seq x y z
N GLY A 1 11.69 27.91 42.28
CA GLY A 1 10.86 27.60 41.13
C GLY A 1 9.38 27.76 41.44
N PRO A 2 8.51 27.71 40.42
CA PRO A 2 7.06 27.88 40.57
C PRO A 2 6.48 26.93 41.61
N ALA A 3 5.64 27.45 42.50
CA ALA A 3 4.95 26.67 43.52
C ALA A 3 3.62 26.14 42.93
N PHE A 4 3.43 24.81 42.96
CA PHE A 4 2.12 24.23 42.66
C PHE A 4 1.22 24.39 43.89
N GLN A 5 0.12 25.14 43.74
CA GLN A 5 -0.90 25.24 44.78
C GLN A 5 -1.50 23.85 45.03
N GLY A 6 -1.49 23.43 46.30
CA GLY A 6 -2.12 22.20 46.72
C GLY A 6 -3.61 22.19 46.36
N LYS A 7 -4.13 21.01 46.00
CA LYS A 7 -5.58 20.82 45.88
C LYS A 7 -6.25 20.93 47.25
N PRO A 8 -7.40 21.61 47.36
CA PRO A 8 -8.20 21.59 48.56
C PRO A 8 -8.78 20.20 48.79
N TYR A 9 -8.82 19.76 50.04
CA TYR A 9 -9.51 18.55 50.50
C TYR A 9 -10.25 18.84 51.80
N ALA A 10 -11.33 18.12 52.03
CA ALA A 10 -12.11 18.25 53.27
C ALA A 10 -11.33 17.63 54.44
N ASN A 11 -11.15 18.41 55.51
CA ASN A 11 -10.60 17.95 56.78
C ASN A 11 -11.64 18.22 57.88
N GLY A 12 -12.64 17.34 57.96
CA GLY A 12 -13.81 17.58 58.82
C GLY A 12 -14.66 18.74 58.28
N ALA A 13 -14.90 19.76 59.13
CA ALA A 13 -15.65 20.96 58.74
C ALA A 13 -14.79 22.03 58.02
N ASP A 14 -13.47 21.85 57.98
CA ASP A 14 -12.53 22.79 57.38
C ASP A 14 -12.04 22.33 56.00
N VAL A 15 -11.64 23.30 55.17
CA VAL A 15 -10.94 23.03 53.90
C VAL A 15 -9.43 23.13 54.14
N ALA A 16 -8.75 21.99 54.12
CA ALA A 16 -7.30 21.93 54.15
C ALA A 16 -6.75 21.87 52.71
N TYR A 17 -5.49 22.24 52.51
CA TYR A 17 -4.82 22.13 51.22
C TYR A 17 -3.72 21.09 51.31
N THR A 18 -3.58 20.26 50.27
CA THR A 18 -2.40 19.40 50.14
C THR A 18 -1.12 20.26 50.16
N ARG A 19 0.01 19.69 50.60
CA ARG A 19 1.27 20.44 50.68
C ARG A 19 1.59 21.13 49.35
N GLN A 20 2.03 22.39 49.41
CA GLN A 20 2.57 23.08 48.25
C GLN A 20 3.95 22.49 47.93
N TRP A 21 4.18 22.18 46.66
CA TRP A 21 5.46 21.66 46.20
C TRP A 21 6.15 22.76 45.39
N ALA A 22 7.30 23.21 45.88
CA ALA A 22 8.23 23.97 45.07
C ALA A 22 8.99 22.98 44.20
N VAL A 23 8.84 23.09 42.89
CA VAL A 23 9.54 22.24 41.93
C VAL A 23 10.60 23.07 41.18
N PRO A 24 11.70 22.46 40.72
CA PRO A 24 12.65 23.13 39.84
C PRO A 24 11.96 23.70 38.59
N ASP A 25 12.46 24.78 38.02
CA ASP A 25 11.82 25.46 36.87
C ASP A 25 11.64 24.51 35.67
N SER A 26 12.56 23.56 35.47
CA SER A 26 12.43 22.51 34.45
C SER A 26 11.23 21.58 34.71
N MET A 27 10.96 21.23 35.96
CA MET A 27 9.81 20.43 36.36
C MET A 27 8.53 21.25 36.34
N ALA A 28 8.57 22.52 36.73
CA ALA A 28 7.44 23.43 36.60
C ALA A 28 7.03 23.61 35.14
N ASN A 29 7.98 23.85 34.24
CA ASN A 29 7.73 23.95 32.80
C ASN A 29 7.18 22.64 32.24
N ARG A 30 7.65 21.48 32.71
CA ARG A 30 7.08 20.18 32.34
C ARG A 30 5.65 20.03 32.84
N LEU A 31 5.39 20.37 34.10
CA LEU A 31 4.07 20.29 34.69
C LEU A 31 3.10 21.31 34.07
N GLU A 32 3.54 22.51 33.70
CA GLU A 32 2.73 23.50 32.98
C GLU A 32 2.50 23.06 31.52
N ASN A 33 3.48 22.44 30.87
CA ASN A 33 3.26 21.82 29.56
C ASN A 33 2.26 20.65 29.64
N ILE A 34 2.28 19.86 30.73
CA ILE A 34 1.38 18.72 30.97
C ILE A 34 -0.01 19.17 31.49
N TYR A 35 -0.10 20.22 32.31
CA TYR A 35 -1.32 20.65 33.01
C TYR A 35 -1.86 22.02 32.55
N GLY A 36 -1.19 22.68 31.60
CA GLY A 36 -1.57 23.98 31.04
C GLY A 36 -2.94 24.00 30.34
N LYS A 37 -3.40 25.21 29.98
CA LYS A 37 -4.71 25.43 29.35
C LYS A 37 -4.65 25.15 27.86
N MET A 38 -5.65 24.43 27.34
CA MET A 38 -5.82 24.21 25.90
C MET A 38 -6.24 25.52 25.20
N PRO A 39 -5.88 25.72 23.92
CA PRO A 39 -6.38 26.84 23.14
C PRO A 39 -7.91 26.78 23.06
N ARG A 40 -8.58 27.89 23.39
CA ARG A 40 -10.04 28.05 23.25
C ARG A 40 -10.33 28.74 21.93
N LEU A 41 -10.94 28.03 20.99
CA LEU A 41 -11.30 28.58 19.67
C LEU A 41 -12.53 29.51 19.70
N GLY A 42 -13.18 29.63 20.87
CA GLY A 42 -14.34 30.50 21.04
C GLY A 42 -15.63 29.94 20.43
N LYS A 43 -16.65 30.78 20.40
CA LYS A 43 -17.95 30.50 19.76
C LYS A 43 -18.14 31.49 18.62
N GLY A 44 -18.72 31.03 17.52
CA GLY A 44 -19.10 31.88 16.40
C GLY A 44 -20.41 31.43 15.78
N GLU A 45 -20.94 32.20 14.85
CA GLU A 45 -22.21 31.91 14.20
C GLU A 45 -21.96 31.32 12.82
N ILE A 46 -22.46 30.10 12.58
CA ILE A 46 -22.44 29.45 11.26
C ILE A 46 -23.89 29.16 10.90
N LEU A 47 -24.35 29.68 9.76
CA LEU A 47 -25.72 29.48 9.27
C LEU A 47 -26.81 29.81 10.31
N GLY A 48 -26.63 30.92 11.06
CA GLY A 48 -27.59 31.39 12.08
C GLY A 48 -27.60 30.58 13.38
N LYS A 49 -26.57 29.76 13.63
CA LYS A 49 -26.42 28.98 14.86
C LYS A 49 -25.09 29.24 15.53
N THR A 50 -25.12 29.43 16.84
CA THR A 50 -23.92 29.53 17.68
C THR A 50 -23.23 28.17 17.76
N VAL A 51 -22.09 28.05 17.11
CA VAL A 51 -21.23 26.86 17.12
C VAL A 51 -20.01 27.12 17.98
N ASP A 52 -19.70 26.17 18.86
CA ASP A 52 -18.40 26.13 19.56
C ASP A 52 -17.37 25.52 18.61
N PHE A 53 -16.45 26.35 18.10
CA PHE A 53 -15.49 25.92 17.09
C PHE A 53 -14.59 24.80 17.61
N GLN A 54 -14.27 24.78 18.91
CA GLN A 54 -13.45 23.72 19.49
C GLN A 54 -14.19 22.39 19.49
N LYS A 55 -15.48 22.38 19.86
CA LYS A 55 -16.31 21.18 19.79
C LYS A 55 -16.49 20.70 18.35
N MET A 56 -16.66 21.61 17.40
CA MET A 56 -16.79 21.28 15.99
C MET A 56 -15.52 20.65 15.43
N VAL A 57 -14.34 21.22 15.69
CA VAL A 57 -13.06 20.63 15.28
C VAL A 57 -12.86 19.25 15.91
N ASP A 58 -13.19 19.09 17.19
CA ASP A 58 -13.07 17.81 17.89
C ASP A 58 -14.03 16.76 17.30
N PHE A 59 -15.26 17.15 17.00
CA PHE A 59 -16.22 16.28 16.33
C PHE A 59 -15.72 15.86 14.94
N LEU A 60 -15.35 16.81 14.09
CA LEU A 60 -14.85 16.56 12.74
C LEU A 60 -13.54 15.77 12.73
N THR A 61 -12.75 15.82 13.80
CA THR A 61 -11.47 15.09 13.85
C THR A 61 -11.60 13.70 14.45
N PHE A 62 -12.26 13.57 15.60
CA PHE A 62 -12.26 12.33 16.36
C PHE A 62 -13.38 11.38 15.95
N VAL A 63 -14.51 11.87 15.43
CA VAL A 63 -15.59 10.99 14.96
C VAL A 63 -15.17 10.20 13.72
N PRO A 64 -14.64 10.82 12.64
CA PRO A 64 -14.07 10.11 11.49
C PRO A 64 -13.02 9.07 11.87
N LYS A 65 -12.01 9.48 12.66
CA LYS A 65 -10.96 8.56 13.12
C LYS A 65 -11.55 7.34 13.82
N ARG A 66 -12.50 7.53 14.73
CA ARG A 66 -13.12 6.41 15.47
C ARG A 66 -14.01 5.55 14.60
N ALA A 67 -14.79 6.13 13.68
CA ALA A 67 -15.57 5.37 12.71
C ALA A 67 -14.65 4.45 11.88
N LYS A 68 -13.48 4.97 11.47
CA LYS A 68 -12.45 4.17 10.80
C LYS A 68 -11.90 3.05 11.67
N LEU A 69 -11.66 3.32 12.97
CA LEU A 69 -11.16 2.31 13.91
C LEU A 69 -12.20 1.20 14.20
N VAL A 70 -13.47 1.58 14.35
CA VAL A 70 -14.56 0.67 14.74
C VAL A 70 -14.88 -0.34 13.65
N GLY A 71 -14.91 0.10 12.40
CA GLY A 71 -15.18 -0.80 11.27
C GLY A 71 -13.96 -1.60 10.80
N SER A 72 -12.78 -1.39 11.38
CA SER A 72 -11.55 -2.08 10.99
C SER A 72 -11.14 -3.13 12.03
N VAL A 73 -11.12 -4.40 11.62
CA VAL A 73 -10.46 -5.48 12.38
C VAL A 73 -8.94 -5.28 12.44
N PHE A 74 -8.42 -4.36 11.62
CA PHE A 74 -7.01 -4.01 11.50
C PHE A 74 -6.30 -3.81 12.85
N GLN A 75 -6.88 -3.04 13.79
CA GLN A 75 -6.24 -2.82 15.10
C GLN A 75 -6.18 -4.09 15.97
N HIS A 76 -7.09 -5.05 15.78
CA HIS A 76 -7.03 -6.33 16.47
C HIS A 76 -5.88 -7.18 15.93
N LEU A 77 -5.71 -7.18 14.61
CA LEU A 77 -4.61 -7.87 13.94
C LEU A 77 -3.27 -7.24 14.29
N ASP A 78 -3.16 -5.90 14.35
CA ASP A 78 -1.94 -5.21 14.79
C ASP A 78 -1.55 -5.63 16.22
N PHE A 79 -2.47 -5.64 17.17
CA PHE A 79 -2.17 -6.07 18.54
C PHE A 79 -1.85 -7.56 18.65
N LEU A 80 -2.49 -8.40 17.83
CA LEU A 80 -2.18 -9.82 17.71
C LEU A 80 -0.76 -10.03 17.15
N GLN A 81 -0.38 -9.31 16.10
CA GLN A 81 0.95 -9.31 15.50
C GLN A 81 2.01 -8.77 16.47
N ARG A 82 1.72 -7.70 17.22
CA ARG A 82 2.61 -7.19 18.27
C ARG A 82 2.81 -8.20 19.37
N SER A 83 1.75 -8.88 19.81
CA SER A 83 1.87 -10.00 20.77
C SER A 83 2.72 -11.14 20.21
N GLY A 84 2.54 -11.49 18.92
CA GLY A 84 3.36 -12.49 18.23
C GLY A 84 4.82 -12.10 18.15
N SER A 85 5.09 -10.85 17.77
CA SER A 85 6.43 -10.25 17.80
C SER A 85 7.07 -10.39 19.18
N GLY A 86 6.30 -10.23 20.26
CA GLY A 86 6.79 -10.41 21.62
C GLY A 86 7.21 -11.84 21.94
N ALA A 87 6.42 -12.83 21.53
CA ALA A 87 6.78 -14.24 21.67
C ALA A 87 8.08 -14.57 20.91
N TRP A 88 8.22 -14.09 19.67
CA TRP A 88 9.44 -14.26 18.89
C TRP A 88 10.64 -13.51 19.45
N SER A 89 10.41 -12.39 20.16
CA SER A 89 11.46 -11.67 20.87
C SER A 89 11.96 -12.45 22.08
N GLY A 90 11.04 -13.05 22.85
CA GLY A 90 11.40 -13.97 23.94
C GLY A 90 12.15 -15.21 23.43
N PHE A 91 11.72 -15.75 22.29
CA PHE A 91 12.43 -16.83 21.58
C PHE A 91 13.86 -16.43 21.20
N ALA A 92 14.05 -15.29 20.53
CA ALA A 92 15.36 -14.81 20.10
C ALA A 92 16.29 -14.53 21.29
N ASP A 93 15.75 -13.91 22.34
CA ASP A 93 16.48 -13.69 23.59
C ASP A 93 16.95 -15.00 24.23
N ALA A 94 16.06 -15.98 24.36
CA ALA A 94 16.37 -17.26 24.98
C ALA A 94 17.37 -18.08 24.17
N LEU A 95 17.25 -18.07 22.83
CA LEU A 95 18.25 -18.69 21.95
C LEU A 95 19.63 -18.05 22.11
N ARG A 96 19.70 -16.71 22.14
CA ARG A 96 20.97 -15.99 22.34
C ARG A 96 21.66 -16.38 23.65
N ARG A 97 20.89 -16.79 24.66
CA ARG A 97 21.40 -17.25 25.96
C ARG A 97 21.65 -18.76 26.03
N GLY A 98 21.54 -19.49 24.92
CA GLY A 98 21.74 -20.94 24.88
C GLY A 98 20.62 -21.73 25.59
N GLN A 99 19.41 -21.19 25.65
CA GLN A 99 18.25 -21.81 26.31
C GLN A 99 17.15 -22.19 25.30
N PRO A 100 17.35 -23.25 24.50
CA PRO A 100 16.43 -23.62 23.44
C PRO A 100 15.04 -24.05 23.95
N VAL A 101 14.97 -24.70 25.11
CA VAL A 101 13.68 -25.12 25.71
C VAL A 101 12.85 -23.90 26.14
N GLU A 102 13.49 -22.89 26.74
CA GLU A 102 12.83 -21.64 27.10
C GLU A 102 12.39 -20.89 25.84
N ALA A 103 13.22 -20.88 24.78
CA ALA A 103 12.87 -20.25 23.51
C ALA A 103 11.58 -20.82 22.92
N VAL A 104 11.46 -22.15 22.81
CA VAL A 104 10.24 -22.81 22.32
C VAL A 104 9.05 -22.51 23.25
N THR A 105 9.27 -22.42 24.56
CA THR A 105 8.22 -22.10 25.53
C THR A 105 7.60 -20.71 25.29
N HIS A 106 8.38 -19.72 24.85
CA HIS A 106 7.82 -18.40 24.48
C HIS A 106 6.83 -18.50 23.33
N LEU A 107 7.16 -19.27 22.28
CA LEU A 107 6.27 -19.49 21.15
C LEU A 107 5.03 -20.33 21.54
N ALA A 108 5.21 -21.37 22.36
CA ALA A 108 4.13 -22.24 22.81
C ALA A 108 3.07 -21.53 23.68
N LYS A 109 3.44 -20.43 24.35
CA LYS A 109 2.51 -19.60 25.13
C LYS A 109 1.70 -18.63 24.27
N TRP A 110 2.14 -18.34 23.04
CA TRP A 110 1.50 -17.36 22.18
C TRP A 110 0.09 -17.77 21.72
N PRO A 111 -0.20 -19.02 21.30
CA PRO A 111 -1.55 -19.43 20.89
C PRO A 111 -2.62 -19.13 21.95
N LYS A 112 -2.32 -19.38 23.23
CA LYS A 112 -3.23 -19.02 24.32
C LYS A 112 -3.45 -17.51 24.39
N SER A 113 -2.38 -16.72 24.26
CA SER A 113 -2.47 -15.25 24.27
C SER A 113 -3.27 -14.73 23.07
N ALA A 114 -3.11 -15.33 21.89
CA ALA A 114 -3.89 -15.03 20.69
C ALA A 114 -5.39 -15.29 20.90
N VAL A 115 -5.73 -16.46 21.46
CA VAL A 115 -7.11 -16.80 21.82
C VAL A 115 -7.66 -15.83 22.85
N ASP A 116 -6.90 -15.49 23.90
CA ASP A 116 -7.35 -14.53 24.92
C ASP A 116 -7.56 -13.13 24.34
N ILE A 117 -6.72 -12.67 23.40
CA ILE A 117 -6.91 -11.41 22.67
C ILE A 117 -8.23 -11.44 21.88
N VAL A 118 -8.41 -12.42 21.00
CA VAL A 118 -9.62 -12.53 20.16
C VAL A 118 -10.88 -12.71 21.01
N HIS A 119 -10.83 -13.58 22.02
CA HIS A 119 -11.96 -13.83 22.92
C HIS A 119 -12.33 -12.57 23.73
N SER A 120 -11.36 -11.75 24.12
CA SER A 120 -11.62 -10.52 24.87
C SER A 120 -12.38 -9.45 24.07
N THR A 121 -12.27 -9.48 22.74
CA THR A 121 -13.08 -8.64 21.84
C THR A 121 -14.56 -8.93 22.00
N PHE A 122 -14.93 -10.21 22.03
CA PHE A 122 -16.33 -10.62 22.00
C PHE A 122 -16.93 -10.88 23.39
N SER A 123 -16.11 -11.12 24.41
CA SER A 123 -16.57 -11.51 25.75
C SER A 123 -16.49 -10.38 26.78
N PRO A 124 -17.64 -9.83 27.26
CA PRO A 124 -17.65 -8.88 28.37
C PRO A 124 -17.02 -9.44 29.64
N GLY A 125 -17.24 -10.73 29.93
CA GLY A 125 -16.65 -11.40 31.10
C GLY A 125 -15.12 -11.43 31.05
N ALA A 126 -14.54 -11.66 29.86
CA ALA A 126 -13.10 -11.58 29.67
C ALA A 126 -12.55 -10.18 29.93
N ARG A 127 -13.24 -9.12 29.45
CA ARG A 127 -12.86 -7.73 29.70
C ARG A 127 -12.88 -7.37 31.19
N THR A 128 -13.92 -7.79 31.91
CA THR A 128 -14.00 -7.59 33.37
C THR A 128 -12.85 -8.30 34.10
N ARG A 129 -12.46 -9.50 33.66
CA ARG A 129 -11.29 -10.19 34.23
C ARG A 129 -9.99 -9.45 33.93
N LEU A 130 -9.81 -8.95 32.71
CA LEU A 130 -8.63 -8.16 32.33
C LEU A 130 -8.53 -6.85 33.12
N ALA A 131 -9.65 -6.16 33.34
CA ALA A 131 -9.70 -4.96 34.17
C ALA A 131 -9.26 -5.24 35.62
N LYS A 132 -9.72 -6.36 36.20
CA LYS A 132 -9.27 -6.82 37.54
C LYS A 132 -7.80 -7.21 37.53
N LEU A 133 -7.36 -7.95 36.52
CA LEU A 133 -5.96 -8.39 36.38
C LEU A 133 -5.01 -7.20 36.26
N GLY A 134 -5.41 -6.16 35.55
CA GLY A 134 -4.62 -4.95 35.35
C GLY A 134 -4.33 -4.18 36.64
N VAL A 135 -5.08 -4.41 37.72
CA VAL A 135 -4.87 -3.80 39.05
C VAL A 135 -4.60 -4.84 40.14
N ASP A 136 -4.25 -6.07 39.75
CA ASP A 136 -3.96 -7.14 40.69
C ASP A 136 -2.62 -6.87 41.41
N PRO A 137 -2.60 -6.83 42.75
CA PRO A 137 -1.37 -6.63 43.53
C PRO A 137 -0.49 -7.88 43.60
N LYS A 138 -0.94 -9.04 43.08
CA LYS A 138 -0.15 -10.27 43.09
C LYS A 138 1.15 -10.11 42.28
N PRO A 139 2.31 -10.51 42.84
CA PRO A 139 3.56 -10.54 42.10
C PRO A 139 3.49 -11.36 40.81
N LEU A 140 4.06 -10.83 39.73
CA LEU A 140 4.08 -11.46 38.40
C LEU A 140 5.20 -12.49 38.24
N TRP A 141 6.32 -12.28 38.93
CA TRP A 141 7.51 -13.12 38.85
C TRP A 141 7.95 -13.56 40.24
N LYS A 142 8.52 -14.76 40.31
CA LYS A 142 9.13 -15.28 41.53
C LYS A 142 10.27 -14.35 41.95
N ASP A 143 10.42 -14.13 43.25
CA ASP A 143 11.51 -13.36 43.86
C ASP A 143 11.49 -11.84 43.55
N ARG A 144 10.38 -11.32 43.03
CA ARG A 144 10.14 -9.89 42.81
C ARG A 144 8.77 -9.50 43.36
N GLN A 145 8.61 -8.30 43.88
CA GLN A 145 7.30 -7.77 44.33
C GLN A 145 6.56 -7.01 43.23
N ILE A 146 7.04 -7.08 41.99
CA ILE A 146 6.45 -6.37 40.85
C ILE A 146 5.11 -7.03 40.47
N SER A 147 4.04 -6.27 40.57
CA SER A 147 2.66 -6.66 40.24
C SER A 147 2.08 -5.82 39.11
N ASN A 148 0.93 -6.21 38.56
CA ASN A 148 0.23 -5.38 37.57
C ASN A 148 -0.19 -4.02 38.18
N LEU A 149 -0.60 -4.02 39.46
CA LEU A 149 -0.87 -2.78 40.19
C LEU A 149 0.37 -1.87 40.22
N MET A 150 1.53 -2.41 40.61
CA MET A 150 2.78 -1.64 40.64
C MET A 150 3.14 -1.08 39.25
N LEU A 151 3.03 -1.90 38.20
CA LEU A 151 3.28 -1.44 36.83
C LEU A 151 2.34 -0.29 36.43
N ARG A 152 1.07 -0.34 36.82
CA ARG A 152 0.10 0.75 36.59
C ARG A 152 0.46 2.01 37.36
N GLU A 153 0.84 1.88 38.62
CA GLU A 153 1.30 2.99 39.46
C GLU A 153 2.54 3.66 38.87
N GLU A 154 3.45 2.87 38.29
CA GLU A 154 4.66 3.34 37.60
C GLU A 154 4.41 3.80 36.15
N GLY A 155 3.13 3.90 35.75
CA GLY A 155 2.71 4.55 34.50
C GLY A 155 2.48 3.64 33.30
N LEU A 156 2.25 2.33 33.50
CA LEU A 156 1.81 1.44 32.43
C LEU A 156 0.42 1.87 31.93
N SER A 157 0.30 2.15 30.64
CA SER A 157 -0.99 2.40 30.00
C SER A 157 -1.50 1.11 29.35
N LEU A 158 -2.80 0.84 29.53
CA LEU A 158 -3.48 -0.29 28.88
C LEU A 158 -4.39 0.16 27.73
N ARG A 159 -4.35 1.46 27.38
CA ARG A 159 -5.15 2.06 26.31
C ARG A 159 -4.42 3.28 25.74
N ASP A 160 -4.69 3.61 24.48
CA ASP A 160 -4.20 4.86 23.89
C ASP A 160 -5.02 6.05 24.44
N PRO A 161 -4.40 6.98 25.20
CA PRO A 161 -5.12 8.13 25.75
C PRO A 161 -5.50 9.16 24.68
N THR A 162 -4.84 9.19 23.53
CA THR A 162 -5.12 10.13 22.43
C THR A 162 -6.41 9.80 21.69
N LEU A 163 -6.92 8.58 21.87
CA LEU A 163 -8.15 8.07 21.28
C LEU A 163 -9.32 8.05 22.29
N GLY A 164 -9.15 8.56 23.51
CA GLY A 164 -10.01 8.29 24.68
C GLY A 164 -10.90 9.43 25.23
N ILE A 165 -11.48 10.29 24.39
CA ILE A 165 -12.62 11.17 24.79
C ILE A 165 -13.89 10.32 25.07
N ASP A 166 -14.62 10.64 26.13
CA ASP A 166 -15.88 9.97 26.51
C ASP A 166 -17.00 10.27 25.48
N LEU A 167 -17.15 9.38 24.49
CA LEU A 167 -18.06 9.59 23.36
C LEU A 167 -19.53 9.43 23.77
N ASP A 168 -19.80 8.75 24.89
CA ASP A 168 -21.18 8.61 25.35
C ASP A 168 -21.77 9.97 25.70
N ASP A 169 -20.94 10.95 26.11
CA ASP A 169 -21.36 12.33 26.33
C ASP A 169 -21.45 13.15 25.04
N VAL A 170 -20.54 12.93 24.07
CA VAL A 170 -20.55 13.63 22.77
C VAL A 170 -21.70 13.13 21.88
N ILE A 171 -21.90 11.81 21.76
CA ILE A 171 -23.03 11.20 21.02
C ILE A 171 -24.36 11.54 21.69
N ARG A 172 -24.44 11.55 23.03
CA ARG A 172 -25.66 11.97 23.74
C ARG A 172 -25.99 13.44 23.48
N GLN A 173 -24.99 14.31 23.39
CA GLN A 173 -25.17 15.72 23.01
C GLN A 173 -25.57 15.89 21.53
N VAL A 174 -24.98 15.12 20.61
CA VAL A 174 -25.30 15.20 19.16
C VAL A 174 -26.66 14.57 18.83
N LYS A 175 -27.06 13.49 19.51
CA LYS A 175 -28.42 12.92 19.40
C LYS A 175 -29.52 13.87 19.88
N GLN A 176 -29.17 14.87 20.69
CA GLN A 176 -30.07 15.94 21.12
C GLN A 176 -30.19 17.06 20.07
N GLU A 177 -29.36 17.09 19.01
CA GLU A 177 -29.52 18.03 17.89
C GLU A 177 -30.55 17.53 16.88
N PRO A 178 -31.68 18.22 16.67
CA PRO A 178 -32.88 17.62 16.08
C PRO A 178 -32.89 17.48 14.54
N LYS A 179 -31.79 17.74 13.80
CA LYS A 179 -31.91 17.93 12.33
C LYS A 179 -30.83 17.35 11.40
N ILE A 180 -29.87 16.56 11.87
CA ILE A 180 -28.88 15.95 10.94
C ILE A 180 -29.32 14.52 10.60
N VAL A 181 -29.99 14.42 9.44
CA VAL A 181 -30.31 13.23 8.64
C VAL A 181 -31.45 12.33 9.14
N LYS A 182 -32.61 12.43 8.49
CA LYS A 182 -33.77 11.51 8.57
C LYS A 182 -33.48 10.14 7.90
N LEU A 183 -32.32 9.54 8.13
CA LEU A 183 -32.12 8.11 7.84
C LEU A 183 -32.68 7.33 9.03
N GLY A 184 -33.51 6.32 8.76
CA GLY A 184 -34.32 5.62 9.75
C GLY A 184 -33.57 5.27 11.05
N LYS A 185 -34.21 5.51 12.21
CA LYS A 185 -33.58 5.39 13.54
C LYS A 185 -33.16 3.96 13.92
N ALA A 186 -33.56 2.92 13.18
CA ALA A 186 -33.29 1.51 13.48
C ALA A 186 -31.86 1.05 13.06
N PRO A 187 -31.41 1.20 11.79
CA PRO A 187 -30.05 0.83 11.39
C PRO A 187 -28.96 1.61 12.15
N ILE A 188 -29.21 2.88 12.49
CA ILE A 188 -28.26 3.71 13.27
C ILE A 188 -28.07 3.16 14.70
N ARG A 189 -29.12 2.60 15.33
CA ARG A 189 -29.02 2.01 16.69
C ARG A 189 -28.26 0.69 16.68
N ALA A 190 -28.45 -0.15 15.66
CA ALA A 190 -27.71 -1.40 15.50
C ALA A 190 -26.23 -1.14 15.24
N LEU A 191 -25.91 -0.15 14.41
CA LEU A 191 -24.53 0.31 14.18
C LEU A 191 -23.89 0.90 15.44
N ASP A 192 -24.62 1.68 16.24
CA ASP A 192 -24.13 2.24 17.52
C ASP A 192 -23.89 1.14 18.57
N ALA A 193 -24.75 0.11 18.64
CA ALA A 193 -24.53 -1.03 19.54
C ALA A 193 -23.30 -1.86 19.13
N LEU A 194 -23.17 -2.15 17.83
CA LEU A 194 -22.01 -2.83 17.27
C LEU A 194 -20.72 -2.01 17.47
N GLU A 195 -20.78 -0.70 17.25
CA GLU A 195 -19.68 0.26 17.50
C GLU A 195 -19.20 0.18 18.94
N ARG A 196 -20.13 0.29 19.90
CA ARG A 196 -19.81 0.22 21.32
C ARG A 196 -19.18 -1.12 21.68
N GLN A 197 -19.74 -2.23 21.19
CA GLN A 197 -19.22 -3.56 21.45
C GLN A 197 -17.79 -3.72 20.90
N TRP A 198 -17.56 -3.32 19.66
CA TRP A 198 -16.24 -3.37 19.01
C TRP A 198 -15.22 -2.47 19.71
N ARG A 199 -15.61 -1.23 20.04
CA ARG A 199 -14.78 -0.27 20.77
C ARG A 199 -14.38 -0.79 22.15
N GLN A 200 -15.34 -1.33 22.90
CA GLN A 200 -15.07 -1.94 24.21
C GLN A 200 -14.20 -3.19 24.05
N GLY A 201 -14.48 -4.02 23.06
CA GLY A 201 -13.67 -5.19 22.70
C GLY A 201 -12.21 -4.83 22.47
N LEU A 202 -11.95 -3.78 21.70
CA LEU A 202 -10.61 -3.29 21.42
C LEU A 202 -9.92 -2.70 22.66
N PHE A 203 -10.48 -1.65 23.24
CA PHE A 203 -9.79 -0.85 24.26
C PHE A 203 -9.80 -1.47 25.66
N GLN A 204 -10.78 -2.33 25.96
CA GLN A 204 -10.90 -2.99 27.26
C GLN A 204 -10.60 -4.50 27.18
N GLY A 205 -10.46 -5.05 25.97
CA GLY A 205 -10.09 -6.44 25.72
C GLY A 205 -8.72 -6.57 25.07
N THR A 206 -8.66 -6.39 23.75
CA THR A 206 -7.49 -6.62 22.89
C THR A 206 -6.23 -5.95 23.43
N TYR A 207 -6.31 -4.66 23.75
CA TYR A 207 -5.19 -3.87 24.26
C TYR A 207 -4.66 -4.44 25.60
N PRO A 208 -5.46 -4.48 26.68
CA PRO A 208 -5.03 -5.07 27.95
C PRO A 208 -4.53 -6.51 27.81
N SER A 209 -5.21 -7.35 27.02
CA SER A 209 -4.86 -8.76 26.85
C SER A 209 -3.47 -8.94 26.25
N ALA A 210 -3.20 -8.25 25.14
CA ALA A 210 -1.89 -8.30 24.49
C ALA A 210 -0.79 -7.70 25.37
N ILE A 211 -1.03 -6.51 25.94
CA ILE A 211 -0.05 -5.79 26.76
C ILE A 211 0.33 -6.59 27.99
N LEU A 212 -0.65 -7.04 28.79
CA LEU A 212 -0.38 -7.74 30.04
C LEU A 212 0.28 -9.10 29.81
N SER A 213 -0.09 -9.80 28.73
CA SER A 213 0.56 -11.07 28.38
C SER A 213 2.03 -10.85 27.99
N ASP A 214 2.32 -9.86 27.14
CA ASP A 214 3.69 -9.59 26.67
C ASP A 214 4.58 -9.03 27.79
N VAL A 215 4.03 -8.18 28.66
CA VAL A 215 4.68 -7.75 29.91
C VAL A 215 5.12 -8.96 30.72
N LYS A 216 4.17 -9.85 31.05
CA LYS A 216 4.42 -11.01 31.93
C LYS A 216 5.43 -11.98 31.32
N ASN A 217 5.27 -12.27 30.03
CA ASN A 217 5.97 -13.39 29.40
C ASN A 217 7.28 -12.99 28.72
N ASN A 218 7.44 -11.75 28.24
CA ASN A 218 8.59 -11.37 27.42
C ASN A 218 9.27 -10.08 27.91
N ILE A 219 8.58 -8.93 27.95
CA ILE A 219 9.18 -7.62 28.25
C ILE A 219 9.76 -7.59 29.68
N GLY A 220 8.97 -7.99 30.66
CA GLY A 220 9.37 -7.98 32.07
C GLY A 220 10.58 -8.86 32.37
N PRO A 221 10.57 -10.16 32.03
CA PRO A 221 11.72 -11.04 32.19
C PRO A 221 13.00 -10.50 31.56
N MET A 222 12.91 -9.90 30.37
CA MET A 222 14.07 -9.31 29.69
C MET A 222 14.65 -8.11 30.46
N ILE A 223 13.80 -7.17 30.89
CA ILE A 223 14.26 -5.98 31.63
C ILE A 223 14.82 -6.37 33.01
N ILE A 224 14.17 -7.28 33.73
CA ILE A 224 14.64 -7.76 35.04
C ILE A 224 16.04 -8.36 34.95
N ARG A 225 16.35 -9.08 33.86
CA ARG A 225 17.69 -9.63 33.64
C ARG A 225 18.72 -8.60 33.15
N GLN A 226 18.29 -7.60 32.39
CA GLN A 226 19.18 -6.54 31.90
C GLN A 226 19.62 -5.59 33.01
N HIS A 227 18.81 -5.46 34.06
CA HIS A 227 19.03 -4.54 35.19
C HIS A 227 18.83 -5.27 36.54
N PRO A 228 19.60 -6.31 36.85
CA PRO A 228 19.40 -7.14 38.05
C PRO A 228 19.49 -6.34 39.36
N GLU A 229 20.32 -5.29 39.38
CA GLU A 229 20.58 -4.38 40.49
C GLU A 229 19.46 -3.35 40.72
N ALA A 230 18.56 -3.17 39.76
CA ALA A 230 17.47 -2.21 39.89
C ALA A 230 16.44 -2.68 40.92
N THR A 231 15.91 -1.71 41.69
CA THR A 231 14.82 -1.95 42.63
C THR A 231 13.54 -2.32 41.88
N ASP A 232 12.61 -3.00 42.56
CA ASP A 232 11.34 -3.43 41.95
C ASP A 232 10.54 -2.27 41.35
N ARG A 233 10.56 -1.08 41.98
CA ARG A 233 9.92 0.13 41.40
C ARG A 233 10.64 0.67 40.17
N GLN A 234 11.97 0.68 40.17
CA GLN A 234 12.74 1.09 38.98
C GLN A 234 12.48 0.13 37.81
N LEU A 235 12.51 -1.18 38.07
CA LEU A 235 12.16 -2.22 37.11
C LEU A 235 10.73 -2.04 36.59
N ALA A 236 9.76 -1.83 37.47
CA ALA A 236 8.37 -1.59 37.10
C ALA A 236 8.22 -0.35 36.20
N GLY A 237 8.90 0.75 36.52
CA GLY A 237 8.94 1.96 35.70
C GLY A 237 9.60 1.76 34.34
N MET A 238 10.68 0.98 34.26
CA MET A 238 11.33 0.62 33.00
C MET A 238 10.42 -0.26 32.14
N ILE A 239 9.79 -1.27 32.73
CA ILE A 239 8.82 -2.16 32.06
C ILE A 239 7.64 -1.35 31.53
N ALA A 240 7.06 -0.47 32.34
CA ALA A 240 5.95 0.40 31.93
C ALA A 240 6.33 1.28 30.72
N LYS A 241 7.48 1.97 30.78
CA LYS A 241 7.96 2.84 29.70
C LYS A 241 8.27 2.07 28.41
N ALA A 242 8.92 0.92 28.51
CA ALA A 242 9.25 0.09 27.35
C ALA A 242 7.98 -0.47 26.70
N THR A 243 7.06 -0.98 27.51
CA THR A 243 5.76 -1.53 27.05
C THR A 243 4.93 -0.46 26.35
N ASN A 244 4.82 0.74 26.93
CA ASN A 244 4.07 1.83 26.32
C ASN A 244 4.62 2.23 24.94
N LYS A 245 5.94 2.16 24.73
CA LYS A 245 6.57 2.41 23.42
C LYS A 245 6.26 1.26 22.43
N LEU A 246 6.46 0.01 22.85
CA LEU A 246 6.25 -1.18 22.00
C LEU A 246 4.79 -1.34 21.55
N TYR A 247 3.84 -0.97 22.40
CA TYR A 247 2.42 -1.02 22.11
C TYR A 247 1.82 0.31 21.69
N SER A 248 2.63 1.35 21.49
CA SER A 248 2.15 2.63 20.97
C SER A 248 1.08 3.32 21.86
N VAL A 249 1.05 3.01 23.16
CA VAL A 249 0.10 3.54 24.15
C VAL A 249 0.75 4.59 25.06
N VAL A 250 1.65 5.41 24.49
CA VAL A 250 2.47 6.37 25.23
C VAL A 250 1.60 7.42 25.95
N PRO A 251 1.58 7.46 27.29
CA PRO A 251 0.85 8.48 28.03
C PRO A 251 1.52 9.86 27.91
N GLU A 252 0.76 10.92 28.16
CA GLU A 252 1.28 12.30 28.02
C GLU A 252 2.53 12.55 28.88
N SER A 253 2.58 11.95 30.06
CA SER A 253 3.72 12.04 30.98
C SER A 253 5.00 11.40 30.45
N GLN A 254 4.89 10.46 29.49
CA GLN A 254 6.03 9.77 28.88
C GLN A 254 6.34 10.23 27.46
N SER A 255 5.50 11.09 26.89
CA SER A 255 5.65 11.66 25.55
C SER A 255 6.83 12.62 25.45
N VAL A 256 7.49 12.65 24.29
CA VAL A 256 8.51 13.66 23.95
C VAL A 256 7.84 15.01 23.64
N ILE A 257 6.68 14.98 23.00
CA ILE A 257 5.88 16.17 22.74
C ILE A 257 5.05 16.43 24.00
N GLN A 258 5.62 17.23 24.91
CA GLN A 258 4.98 17.57 26.19
C GLN A 258 4.14 18.84 26.11
N ASN A 259 4.45 19.75 25.17
CA ASN A 259 3.71 20.99 25.00
C ASN A 259 2.25 20.72 24.59
N LYS A 260 1.31 21.12 25.45
CA LYS A 260 -0.12 20.89 25.26
C LYS A 260 -0.72 21.47 23.98
N GLN A 261 -0.24 22.62 23.50
CA GLN A 261 -0.73 23.22 22.25
C GLN A 261 -0.24 22.42 21.04
N ALA A 262 1.04 22.06 21.01
CA ALA A 262 1.61 21.20 19.98
C ALA A 262 0.94 19.82 19.99
N ARG A 263 0.68 19.23 21.16
CA ARG A 263 -0.10 17.97 21.29
C ARG A 263 -1.53 18.15 20.78
N TRP A 264 -2.21 19.22 21.16
CA TRP A 264 -3.56 19.52 20.69
C TRP A 264 -3.61 19.61 19.16
N PHE A 265 -2.63 20.28 18.54
CA PHE A 265 -2.52 20.38 17.09
C PHE A 265 -2.18 19.03 16.45
N LEU A 266 -1.13 18.36 16.90
CA LEU A 266 -0.63 17.12 16.31
C LEU A 266 -1.60 15.94 16.47
N THR A 267 -2.34 15.86 17.59
CA THR A 267 -3.40 14.84 17.75
C THR A 267 -4.58 15.06 16.80
N ARG A 268 -4.76 16.29 16.30
CA ARG A 268 -5.78 16.61 15.29
C ARG A 268 -5.24 16.49 13.85
N PHE A 269 -3.95 16.73 13.66
CA PHE A 269 -3.28 16.68 12.37
C PHE A 269 -2.80 15.28 11.95
N LEU A 270 -2.37 14.44 12.90
CA LEU A 270 -1.89 13.07 12.64
C LEU A 270 -2.96 12.04 13.02
N PHE A 271 -3.02 10.89 12.36
CA PHE A 271 -4.01 9.84 12.69
C PHE A 271 -3.88 9.34 14.14
N SER A 272 -2.70 8.84 14.54
CA SER A 272 -2.34 8.54 15.93
C SER A 272 -0.95 9.08 16.27
N LEU A 273 -0.89 9.99 17.27
CA LEU A 273 0.36 10.55 17.76
C LEU A 273 1.17 9.52 18.57
N GLY A 274 0.49 8.74 19.41
CA GLY A 274 1.12 7.71 20.24
C GLY A 274 1.71 6.57 19.41
N GLU A 275 1.08 6.25 18.28
CA GLU A 275 1.58 5.25 17.33
C GLU A 275 2.90 5.66 16.68
N ASN A 276 2.93 6.85 16.09
CA ASN A 276 4.14 7.38 15.44
C ASN A 276 5.28 7.55 16.44
N GLU A 277 4.99 8.11 17.61
CA GLU A 277 5.99 8.28 18.65
C GLU A 277 6.51 6.92 19.16
N GLY A 278 5.62 5.97 19.45
CA GLY A 278 6.00 4.64 19.94
C GLY A 278 6.90 3.89 18.95
N LEU A 279 6.52 3.84 17.68
CA LEU A 279 7.28 3.15 16.63
C LEU A 279 8.65 3.79 16.43
N LEU A 280 8.71 5.12 16.23
CA LEU A 280 9.97 5.83 16.03
C LEU A 280 10.90 5.73 17.25
N ARG A 281 10.35 5.79 18.47
CA ARG A 281 11.15 5.67 19.70
C ARG A 281 11.58 4.25 19.99
N SER A 282 10.83 3.24 19.56
CA SER A 282 11.26 1.85 19.64
C SER A 282 12.45 1.58 18.71
N PHE A 283 12.40 2.13 17.49
CA PHE A 283 13.48 2.01 16.51
C PHE A 283 14.73 2.80 16.92
N THR A 284 14.60 4.10 17.19
CA THR A 284 15.74 4.92 17.65
C THR A 284 16.29 4.44 19.00
N GLY A 285 15.42 3.93 19.88
CA GLY A 285 15.79 3.30 21.14
C GLY A 285 16.61 2.01 20.96
N ALA A 286 16.46 1.30 19.83
CA ALA A 286 17.32 0.16 19.49
C ALA A 286 18.75 0.61 19.10
N ILE A 287 18.88 1.79 18.52
CA ILE A 287 20.20 2.36 18.14
C ILE A 287 20.89 2.87 19.40
N ALA A 288 20.24 3.79 20.13
CA ALA A 288 20.75 4.42 21.32
C ALA A 288 19.64 4.57 22.38
N GLY A 289 19.81 3.96 23.55
CA GLY A 289 18.87 4.07 24.66
C GLY A 289 19.17 3.15 25.83
N GLU A 290 18.63 3.48 27.00
CA GLU A 290 18.77 2.75 28.27
C GLU A 290 18.35 1.26 28.18
N ASN A 291 17.41 0.95 27.27
CA ASN A 291 16.92 -0.41 27.01
C ASN A 291 17.21 -0.86 25.57
N ALA A 292 18.33 -0.42 24.97
CA ALA A 292 18.66 -0.74 23.57
C ALA A 292 18.73 -2.25 23.30
N ALA A 293 19.22 -3.04 24.26
CA ALA A 293 19.26 -4.50 24.14
C ALA A 293 17.86 -5.11 23.97
N LEU A 294 16.87 -4.66 24.75
CA LEU A 294 15.46 -5.06 24.58
C LEU A 294 14.95 -4.72 23.18
N PHE A 295 15.12 -3.48 22.72
CA PHE A 295 14.59 -3.05 21.42
C PHE A 295 15.28 -3.72 20.23
N ARG A 296 16.59 -3.94 20.29
CA ARG A 296 17.31 -4.74 19.25
C ARG A 296 16.78 -6.16 19.20
N THR A 297 16.61 -6.79 20.35
CA THR A 297 16.07 -8.15 20.44
C THR A 297 14.63 -8.20 19.95
N ARG A 298 13.84 -7.14 20.19
CA ARG A 298 12.50 -6.98 19.62
C ARG A 298 12.54 -6.96 18.09
N LEU A 299 13.39 -6.13 17.50
CA LEU A 299 13.50 -6.03 16.04
C LEU A 299 13.90 -7.37 15.40
N VAL A 300 14.86 -8.08 16.00
CA VAL A 300 15.25 -9.43 15.57
C VAL A 300 14.07 -10.41 15.71
N GLY A 301 13.38 -10.42 16.84
CA GLY A 301 12.21 -11.26 17.06
C GLY A 301 11.09 -10.98 16.06
N THR A 302 10.73 -9.72 15.85
CA THR A 302 9.75 -9.30 14.84
C THR A 302 10.16 -9.77 13.45
N TYR A 303 11.41 -9.56 13.04
CA TYR A 303 11.91 -10.03 11.74
C TYR A 303 11.77 -11.55 11.59
N LEU A 304 12.25 -12.33 12.57
CA LEU A 304 12.15 -13.79 12.55
C LEU A 304 10.69 -14.27 12.47
N GLY A 305 9.81 -13.66 13.26
CA GLY A 305 8.39 -14.00 13.26
C GLY A 305 7.70 -13.68 11.94
N LEU A 306 7.99 -12.52 11.35
CA LEU A 306 7.48 -12.13 10.04
C LEU A 306 7.98 -13.08 8.94
N MET A 307 9.28 -13.37 8.90
CA MET A 307 9.87 -14.26 7.90
C MET A 307 9.37 -15.69 8.03
N PHE A 308 9.22 -16.19 9.26
CA PHE A 308 8.66 -17.52 9.50
C PHE A 308 7.21 -17.61 9.02
N LEU A 309 6.38 -16.63 9.40
CA LEU A 309 4.97 -16.61 9.00
C LEU A 309 4.81 -16.42 7.49
N ALA A 310 5.55 -15.49 6.88
CA ALA A 310 5.57 -15.28 5.44
C ALA A 310 5.99 -16.56 4.71
N SER A 311 7.10 -17.17 5.10
CA SER A 311 7.58 -18.40 4.45
C SER A 311 6.59 -19.55 4.60
N THR A 312 5.98 -19.70 5.76
CA THR A 312 4.99 -20.76 6.02
C THR A 312 3.74 -20.57 5.17
N ILE A 313 3.17 -19.36 5.15
CA ILE A 313 1.97 -19.06 4.35
C ILE A 313 2.30 -19.20 2.85
N HIS A 314 3.41 -18.64 2.38
CA HIS A 314 3.80 -18.72 0.98
C HIS A 314 4.01 -20.18 0.55
N PHE A 315 4.78 -20.97 1.31
CA PHE A 315 5.02 -22.37 0.99
C PHE A 315 3.72 -23.20 1.02
N ALA A 316 2.84 -22.97 2.00
CA ALA A 316 1.55 -23.63 2.06
C ALA A 316 0.63 -23.25 0.88
N SER A 317 0.81 -22.05 0.32
CA SER A 317 -0.05 -21.52 -0.76
C SER A 317 0.48 -21.85 -2.16
N THR A 318 1.80 -21.88 -2.36
CA THR A 318 2.45 -22.00 -3.68
C THR A 318 3.26 -23.27 -3.85
N GLY A 319 3.58 -23.97 -2.76
CA GLY A 319 4.53 -25.09 -2.75
C GLY A 319 6.00 -24.68 -2.95
N LYS A 320 6.30 -23.38 -3.00
CA LYS A 320 7.64 -22.82 -3.25
C LYS A 320 8.15 -22.06 -2.02
N PRO A 321 9.48 -21.90 -1.85
CA PRO A 321 10.01 -21.00 -0.82
C PRO A 321 9.61 -19.55 -1.11
N LEU A 322 9.53 -18.73 -0.06
CA LEU A 322 9.32 -17.29 -0.21
C LEU A 322 10.44 -16.69 -1.10
N PRO A 323 10.13 -15.83 -2.08
CA PRO A 323 11.14 -15.18 -2.90
C PRO A 323 12.15 -14.36 -2.06
N LEU A 324 13.43 -14.41 -2.43
CA LEU A 324 14.53 -13.83 -1.65
C LEU A 324 14.44 -12.31 -1.50
N ASP A 325 13.90 -11.63 -2.50
CA ASP A 325 13.63 -10.19 -2.49
C ASP A 325 12.67 -9.79 -1.35
N ARG A 326 11.75 -10.68 -0.95
CA ARG A 326 10.80 -10.44 0.13
C ARG A 326 11.39 -10.61 1.54
N PHE A 327 12.66 -10.99 1.65
CA PHE A 327 13.40 -11.01 2.93
C PHE A 327 14.06 -9.67 3.26
N VAL A 328 14.10 -8.74 2.30
CA VAL A 328 14.82 -7.47 2.43
C VAL A 328 13.81 -6.31 2.46
N PRO A 329 13.77 -5.50 3.55
CA PRO A 329 12.84 -4.38 3.67
C PRO A 329 13.23 -3.14 2.84
N VAL A 330 14.39 -3.17 2.18
CA VAL A 330 14.95 -2.05 1.41
C VAL A 330 14.92 -2.39 -0.08
N SER A 331 14.39 -1.48 -0.89
CA SER A 331 14.43 -1.53 -2.35
C SER A 331 15.43 -0.51 -2.87
N LYS A 332 16.19 -0.88 -3.91
CA LYS A 332 17.12 0.02 -4.62
C LYS A 332 16.47 0.70 -5.82
N ASP A 333 15.27 0.26 -6.20
CA ASP A 333 14.65 0.61 -7.49
C ASP A 333 13.60 1.72 -7.37
N LYS A 334 13.32 2.20 -6.14
CA LYS A 334 12.34 3.27 -5.87
C LYS A 334 13.03 4.62 -5.72
N PHE A 335 12.89 5.47 -6.74
CA PHE A 335 13.34 6.86 -6.75
C PHE A 335 12.47 7.75 -5.86
N GLY A 336 12.83 7.83 -4.58
CA GLY A 336 12.56 9.00 -3.74
C GLY A 336 13.73 10.00 -3.82
N PRO A 337 13.80 11.02 -2.94
CA PRO A 337 14.98 11.89 -2.84
C PRO A 337 16.24 11.16 -2.35
N LEU A 338 16.15 9.88 -1.99
CA LEU A 338 17.23 9.02 -1.53
C LEU A 338 17.40 7.84 -2.50
N PRO A 339 18.62 7.29 -2.67
CA PRO A 339 18.90 6.17 -3.58
C PRO A 339 18.40 4.81 -3.07
N PHE A 340 17.52 4.80 -2.07
CA PHE A 340 16.93 3.63 -1.46
C PHE A 340 15.53 3.97 -0.94
N GLY A 341 14.62 3.01 -1.01
CA GLY A 341 13.24 3.13 -0.53
C GLY A 341 12.77 1.89 0.23
N TYR A 342 11.52 1.91 0.68
CA TYR A 342 10.90 0.75 1.31
C TYR A 342 10.50 -0.29 0.26
N ASN A 343 11.00 -1.53 0.42
CA ASN A 343 10.47 -2.67 -0.31
C ASN A 343 9.07 -2.97 0.24
N THR A 344 8.05 -2.66 -0.55
CA THR A 344 6.67 -2.93 -0.16
C THR A 344 6.44 -4.42 -0.02
N ASP A 345 7.10 -5.26 -0.81
CA ASP A 345 6.83 -6.69 -0.93
C ASP A 345 7.59 -7.50 0.16
N PHE A 346 8.28 -6.78 1.06
CA PHE A 346 8.89 -7.33 2.26
C PHE A 346 7.87 -8.10 3.12
N ALA A 347 8.26 -9.31 3.54
CA ALA A 347 7.44 -10.21 4.34
C ALA A 347 6.04 -10.49 3.77
N SER A 348 5.86 -10.40 2.46
CA SER A 348 4.54 -10.47 1.83
C SER A 348 4.31 -11.82 1.14
N PRO A 349 3.71 -12.83 1.79
CA PRO A 349 3.46 -14.12 1.14
C PRO A 349 2.34 -14.04 0.10
N THR A 350 2.39 -14.94 -0.87
CA THR A 350 1.32 -15.13 -1.85
C THR A 350 0.25 -16.02 -1.23
N LEU A 351 -1.02 -15.69 -1.43
CA LEU A 351 -2.17 -16.42 -0.93
C LEU A 351 -2.69 -17.42 -1.99
N PRO A 352 -3.41 -18.48 -1.59
CA PRO A 352 -3.94 -19.48 -2.52
C PRO A 352 -5.24 -18.99 -3.20
N ILE A 353 -5.41 -17.68 -3.31
CA ILE A 353 -6.54 -17.02 -3.94
C ILE A 353 -5.99 -16.13 -5.06
N LYS A 354 -6.75 -16.03 -6.14
CA LYS A 354 -6.41 -15.20 -7.28
C LYS A 354 -7.30 -13.95 -7.28
N GLY A 355 -6.72 -12.84 -7.72
CA GLY A 355 -7.46 -11.63 -8.01
C GLY A 355 -8.14 -11.70 -9.37
N ARG A 356 -8.63 -10.56 -9.84
CA ARG A 356 -9.20 -10.44 -11.19
C ARG A 356 -8.12 -10.74 -12.24
N GLY A 357 -8.49 -11.44 -13.31
CA GLY A 357 -7.52 -11.80 -14.38
C GLY A 357 -6.47 -12.83 -13.95
N GLY A 358 -6.70 -13.60 -12.88
CA GLY A 358 -5.79 -14.66 -12.45
C GLY A 358 -4.52 -14.15 -11.74
N VAL A 359 -4.53 -12.90 -11.29
CA VAL A 359 -3.37 -12.24 -10.68
C VAL A 359 -3.08 -12.80 -9.30
N ASP A 360 -1.80 -12.86 -8.93
CA ASP A 360 -1.43 -13.25 -7.58
C ASP A 360 -1.83 -12.20 -6.55
N ILE A 361 -2.33 -12.67 -5.40
CA ILE A 361 -2.64 -11.83 -4.25
C ILE A 361 -1.60 -12.08 -3.17
N GLU A 362 -1.05 -10.98 -2.67
CA GLU A 362 -0.08 -10.95 -1.60
C GLU A 362 -0.70 -10.42 -0.32
N LEU A 363 -0.25 -10.97 0.80
CA LEU A 363 -0.63 -10.56 2.14
C LEU A 363 0.44 -9.64 2.74
N ASP A 364 0.10 -8.40 3.09
CA ASP A 364 1.01 -7.53 3.84
C ASP A 364 0.98 -7.89 5.33
N LEU A 365 2.01 -8.62 5.76
CA LEU A 365 2.21 -8.99 7.17
C LEU A 365 2.88 -7.89 8.00
N VAL A 366 3.50 -6.89 7.38
CA VAL A 366 4.27 -5.86 8.11
C VAL A 366 3.32 -4.86 8.75
N MET A 367 2.20 -4.56 8.09
CA MET A 367 1.18 -3.62 8.56
C MET A 367 1.81 -2.28 8.99
N GLN A 368 1.31 -1.65 10.06
CA GLN A 368 1.82 -0.37 10.56
C GLN A 368 3.29 -0.40 11.02
N GLN A 369 3.92 -1.57 11.17
CA GLN A 369 5.33 -1.65 11.54
C GLN A 369 6.26 -1.17 10.41
N ASP A 370 5.74 -1.06 9.20
CA ASP A 370 6.44 -0.52 8.02
C ASP A 370 6.87 0.95 8.20
N THR A 371 6.28 1.67 9.15
CA THR A 371 6.63 3.04 9.56
C THR A 371 8.13 3.23 9.75
N ILE A 372 8.78 2.21 10.32
CA ILE A 372 10.21 2.23 10.61
C ILE A 372 11.02 2.34 9.32
N PHE A 373 10.55 1.74 8.23
CA PHE A 373 11.20 1.75 6.93
C PHE A 373 10.66 2.85 6.00
N ARG A 374 9.41 3.28 6.19
CA ARG A 374 8.82 4.40 5.44
C ARG A 374 9.51 5.73 5.71
N ILE A 375 10.28 5.89 6.80
CA ILE A 375 11.11 7.09 6.99
C ILE A 375 12.12 7.32 5.86
N LEU A 376 12.49 6.25 5.14
CA LEU A 376 13.34 6.32 3.95
C LEU A 376 12.61 6.96 2.75
N ASP A 377 11.29 7.12 2.83
CA ASP A 377 10.45 7.87 1.89
C ASP A 377 9.59 8.91 2.67
N PRO A 378 10.14 10.11 2.92
CA PRO A 378 9.46 11.13 3.73
C PRO A 378 8.08 11.54 3.21
N LYS A 379 7.87 11.49 1.90
CA LYS A 379 6.59 11.86 1.27
C LYS A 379 5.54 10.80 1.56
N SER A 380 5.88 9.52 1.36
CA SER A 380 5.01 8.39 1.73
C SER A 380 4.74 8.35 3.23
N PHE A 381 5.76 8.62 4.06
CA PHE A 381 5.63 8.71 5.51
C PHE A 381 4.61 9.78 5.92
N LEU A 382 4.69 11.01 5.42
CA LEU A 382 3.75 12.06 5.79
C LEU A 382 2.33 11.77 5.29
N ASN A 383 2.19 11.34 4.04
CA ASN A 383 0.89 11.05 3.43
C ASN A 383 0.14 9.94 4.18
N ALA A 384 0.84 8.90 4.63
CA ALA A 384 0.24 7.79 5.38
C ALA A 384 -0.16 8.15 6.82
N ARG A 385 0.22 9.34 7.32
CA ARG A 385 0.09 9.71 8.75
C ARG A 385 -0.81 10.90 9.00
N PHE A 386 -1.27 11.59 7.97
CA PHE A 386 -2.28 12.62 8.13
C PHE A 386 -3.55 12.04 8.76
N SER A 387 -4.17 12.85 9.61
CA SER A 387 -5.50 12.54 10.11
C SER A 387 -6.50 12.50 8.97
N VAL A 388 -7.58 11.77 9.20
CA VAL A 388 -8.66 11.63 8.22
C VAL A 388 -9.10 12.99 7.64
N PRO A 389 -9.41 14.03 8.45
CA PRO A 389 -9.86 15.30 7.89
C PRO A 389 -8.79 16.03 7.06
N VAL A 390 -7.52 15.95 7.46
CA VAL A 390 -6.43 16.59 6.72
C VAL A 390 -6.25 15.92 5.36
N SER A 391 -6.26 14.58 5.33
CA SER A 391 -6.21 13.82 4.07
C SER A 391 -7.41 14.14 3.20
N THR A 392 -8.62 14.16 3.77
CA THR A 392 -9.85 14.47 3.03
C THR A 392 -9.82 15.88 2.44
N ILE A 393 -9.46 16.90 3.22
CA ILE A 393 -9.37 18.28 2.72
C ILE A 393 -8.37 18.37 1.57
N ARG A 394 -7.23 17.69 1.70
CA ARG A 394 -6.23 17.65 0.63
C ARG A 394 -6.78 17.00 -0.64
N ASN A 395 -7.50 15.88 -0.53
CA ASN A 395 -8.15 15.23 -1.67
C ASN A 395 -9.16 16.18 -2.34
N GLN A 396 -9.97 16.88 -1.53
CA GLN A 396 -10.92 17.89 -2.01
C GLN A 396 -10.21 19.05 -2.74
N VAL A 397 -9.10 19.55 -2.21
CA VAL A 397 -8.32 20.62 -2.87
C VAL A 397 -7.65 20.13 -4.14
N ALA A 398 -7.07 18.92 -4.11
CA ALA A 398 -6.39 18.32 -5.24
C ALA A 398 -7.36 17.89 -6.36
N GLY A 399 -8.68 17.84 -6.07
CA GLY A 399 -9.67 17.34 -7.02
C GLY A 399 -9.51 15.86 -7.34
N THR A 400 -8.73 15.13 -6.54
CA THR A 400 -8.42 13.70 -6.75
C THR A 400 -8.56 12.92 -5.44
N ASP A 401 -8.89 11.63 -5.56
CA ASP A 401 -8.97 10.70 -4.43
C ASP A 401 -7.58 10.18 -3.99
N PHE A 402 -7.57 9.24 -3.05
CA PHE A 402 -6.33 8.62 -2.56
C PHE A 402 -5.55 7.86 -3.66
N PHE A 403 -6.23 7.38 -4.70
CA PHE A 403 -5.64 6.63 -5.81
C PHE A 403 -5.30 7.53 -7.02
N GLY A 404 -5.54 8.84 -6.91
CA GLY A 404 -5.26 9.84 -7.94
C GLY A 404 -6.38 10.03 -8.96
N ALA A 405 -7.51 9.36 -8.80
CA ALA A 405 -8.63 9.51 -9.72
C ALA A 405 -9.44 10.79 -9.44
N PRO A 406 -9.96 11.47 -10.47
CA PRO A 406 -10.67 12.73 -10.33
C PRO A 406 -11.98 12.54 -9.57
N ILE A 407 -12.28 13.45 -8.65
CA ILE A 407 -13.47 13.40 -7.79
C ILE A 407 -14.50 14.48 -8.14
N ASP A 408 -14.32 15.18 -9.26
CA ASP A 408 -15.18 16.26 -9.73
C ASP A 408 -15.98 15.94 -11.00
N THR A 409 -16.26 14.66 -11.19
CA THR A 409 -16.87 14.09 -12.39
C THR A 409 -18.39 14.16 -12.44
N VAL A 410 -19.10 14.30 -11.30
CA VAL A 410 -20.58 14.23 -11.27
C VAL A 410 -21.23 15.51 -10.70
N GLY A 411 -22.10 16.11 -11.53
CA GLY A 411 -22.85 17.33 -11.23
C GLY A 411 -22.10 18.63 -11.59
N PRO A 412 -22.75 19.80 -11.46
CA PRO A 412 -22.11 21.09 -11.75
C PRO A 412 -20.88 21.29 -10.84
N GLY A 413 -19.70 21.42 -11.44
CA GLY A 413 -18.43 21.52 -10.72
C GLY A 413 -18.08 20.29 -9.87
N GLY A 414 -18.67 19.13 -10.17
CA GLY A 414 -18.38 17.87 -9.46
C GLY A 414 -18.94 17.81 -8.04
N ILE A 415 -19.94 18.62 -7.69
CA ILE A 415 -20.38 18.79 -6.31
C ILE A 415 -20.89 17.49 -5.67
N PHE A 416 -21.53 16.59 -6.45
CA PHE A 416 -22.06 15.34 -5.93
C PHE A 416 -20.94 14.32 -5.70
N SER A 417 -20.01 14.16 -6.64
CA SER A 417 -18.85 13.27 -6.50
C SER A 417 -17.90 13.75 -5.39
N ARG A 418 -17.63 15.07 -5.30
CA ARG A 418 -16.83 15.67 -4.21
C ARG A 418 -17.46 15.43 -2.85
N THR A 419 -18.77 15.60 -2.72
CA THR A 419 -19.49 15.37 -1.46
C THR A 419 -19.55 13.89 -1.08
N SER A 420 -19.77 13.01 -2.05
CA SER A 420 -19.70 11.55 -1.87
C SER A 420 -18.32 11.14 -1.36
N GLN A 421 -17.26 11.58 -2.05
CA GLN A 421 -15.87 11.32 -1.66
C GLN A 421 -15.55 11.87 -0.27
N LEU A 422 -16.04 13.07 0.08
CA LEU A 422 -15.85 13.65 1.40
C LEU A 422 -16.39 12.73 2.50
N VAL A 423 -17.62 12.23 2.32
CA VAL A 423 -18.26 11.31 3.28
C VAL A 423 -17.51 9.98 3.33
N GLN A 424 -17.10 9.44 2.18
CA GLN A 424 -16.33 8.21 2.10
C GLN A 424 -14.98 8.35 2.81
N ASP A 425 -14.19 9.36 2.45
CA ASP A 425 -12.89 9.60 3.06
C ASP A 425 -12.99 9.79 4.57
N MET A 426 -14.05 10.44 5.07
CA MET A 426 -14.25 10.68 6.50
C MET A 426 -14.75 9.45 7.26
N PHE A 427 -15.65 8.66 6.70
CA PHE A 427 -16.40 7.67 7.49
C PHE A 427 -16.26 6.23 7.02
N ALA A 428 -15.73 5.97 5.82
CA ALA A 428 -15.50 4.62 5.34
C ALA A 428 -14.42 3.93 6.20
N PRO A 429 -14.73 2.77 6.80
CA PRO A 429 -13.74 2.01 7.56
C PRO A 429 -12.52 1.63 6.72
N ILE A 430 -11.34 1.58 7.35
CA ILE A 430 -10.12 1.12 6.66
C ILE A 430 -10.29 -0.38 6.34
N GLY A 431 -10.04 -0.76 5.09
CA GLY A 431 -10.32 -2.10 4.58
C GLY A 431 -11.80 -2.29 4.22
N ALA A 432 -12.68 -2.41 5.21
CA ALA A 432 -14.10 -2.74 4.98
C ALA A 432 -14.89 -1.68 4.23
N GLY A 433 -14.56 -0.41 4.42
CA GLY A 433 -15.18 0.70 3.68
C GLY A 433 -14.77 0.71 2.22
N GLN A 434 -13.48 0.54 1.93
CA GLN A 434 -12.98 0.51 0.56
C GLN A 434 -13.47 -0.73 -0.20
N ALA A 435 -13.41 -1.90 0.44
CA ALA A 435 -13.94 -3.15 -0.12
C ALA A 435 -15.46 -3.12 -0.32
N GLY A 436 -16.21 -2.61 0.66
CA GLY A 436 -17.67 -2.50 0.58
C GLY A 436 -18.13 -1.53 -0.51
N LEU A 437 -17.41 -0.42 -0.70
CA LEU A 437 -17.67 0.54 -1.77
C LEU A 437 -17.36 -0.04 -3.15
N GLU A 438 -16.27 -0.78 -3.30
CA GLU A 438 -15.91 -1.46 -4.55
C GLU A 438 -16.90 -2.59 -4.89
N ILE A 439 -17.35 -3.35 -3.89
CA ILE A 439 -18.41 -4.36 -4.07
C ILE A 439 -19.72 -3.68 -4.46
N PHE A 440 -20.10 -2.55 -3.83
CA PHE A 440 -21.31 -1.82 -4.19
C PHE A 440 -21.22 -1.28 -5.62
N ARG A 441 -20.07 -0.69 -5.99
CA ARG A 441 -19.78 -0.23 -7.36
C ARG A 441 -19.96 -1.35 -8.38
N ASN A 442 -19.36 -2.51 -8.14
CA ASN A 442 -19.40 -3.64 -9.06
C ASN A 442 -20.79 -4.30 -9.20
N ASN A 443 -21.73 -4.03 -8.29
CA ASN A 443 -23.06 -4.63 -8.28
C ASN A 443 -24.20 -3.62 -8.54
N VAL A 444 -23.91 -2.32 -8.62
CA VAL A 444 -24.89 -1.26 -8.82
C VAL A 444 -24.39 -0.30 -9.89
N GLU A 445 -24.88 -0.47 -11.11
CA GLU A 445 -24.50 0.30 -12.31
C GLU A 445 -24.64 1.83 -12.10
N GLU A 446 -25.68 2.25 -11.37
CA GLU A 446 -25.94 3.66 -11.02
C GLU A 446 -24.86 4.30 -10.12
N SER A 447 -23.98 3.49 -9.51
CA SER A 447 -22.92 3.95 -8.61
C SER A 447 -21.54 4.07 -9.27
N GLU A 448 -21.41 3.65 -10.52
CA GLU A 448 -20.13 3.60 -11.26
C GLU A 448 -19.51 4.99 -11.50
N GLY A 449 -20.35 6.04 -11.55
CA GLY A 449 -19.93 7.45 -11.59
C GLY A 449 -19.80 8.13 -10.22
N LEU A 450 -20.36 7.56 -9.15
CA LEU A 450 -20.41 8.16 -7.81
C LEU A 450 -19.31 7.65 -6.86
N ILE A 451 -18.79 6.45 -7.13
CA ILE A 451 -17.75 5.78 -6.36
C ILE A 451 -16.59 5.49 -7.30
N THR A 452 -15.44 6.09 -7.04
CA THR A 452 -14.23 5.91 -7.86
C THR A 452 -13.63 4.51 -7.66
N PRO A 453 -13.03 3.85 -8.68
CA PRO A 453 -12.54 2.48 -8.55
C PRO A 453 -11.36 2.40 -7.56
N GLY A 454 -11.49 1.55 -6.54
CA GLY A 454 -10.45 1.21 -5.57
C GLY A 454 -9.43 0.20 -6.11
N GLU A 455 -8.85 -0.65 -5.26
CA GLU A 455 -7.93 -1.71 -5.71
C GLU A 455 -8.69 -2.90 -6.33
N GLY A 456 -9.41 -2.65 -7.43
CA GLY A 456 -10.27 -3.64 -8.12
C GLY A 456 -9.53 -4.89 -8.63
N ARG A 457 -8.19 -4.85 -8.69
CA ARG A 457 -7.32 -5.98 -9.03
C ARG A 457 -7.48 -7.16 -8.05
N LEU A 458 -7.83 -6.88 -6.79
CA LEU A 458 -8.01 -7.91 -5.76
C LEU A 458 -9.21 -8.83 -6.01
N GLY A 459 -10.16 -8.40 -6.86
CA GLY A 459 -11.43 -9.11 -7.07
C GLY A 459 -12.29 -9.21 -5.79
N THR A 460 -13.51 -9.74 -5.92
CA THR A 460 -14.48 -9.79 -4.82
C THR A 460 -13.97 -10.58 -3.61
N ALA A 461 -13.26 -11.69 -3.84
CA ALA A 461 -12.69 -12.51 -2.77
C ALA A 461 -11.59 -11.79 -1.99
N GLY A 462 -10.65 -11.14 -2.69
CA GLY A 462 -9.60 -10.34 -2.07
C GLY A 462 -10.17 -9.15 -1.30
N LEU A 463 -11.13 -8.43 -1.89
CA LEU A 463 -11.83 -7.33 -1.22
C LEU A 463 -12.56 -7.81 0.05
N GLY A 464 -13.21 -8.97 0.00
CA GLY A 464 -13.86 -9.56 1.17
C GLY A 464 -12.90 -9.86 2.32
N ILE A 465 -11.70 -10.35 2.03
CA ILE A 465 -10.66 -10.58 3.04
C ILE A 465 -10.10 -9.25 3.56
N GLN A 466 -9.90 -8.27 2.68
CA GLN A 466 -9.44 -6.93 3.06
C GLN A 466 -10.45 -6.20 3.95
N ALA A 467 -11.74 -6.47 3.76
CA ALA A 467 -12.79 -6.02 4.67
C ALA A 467 -12.63 -6.60 6.09
N GLY A 468 -12.03 -7.78 6.21
CA GLY A 468 -11.60 -8.39 7.47
C GLY A 468 -10.39 -7.72 8.12
N GLY A 469 -9.95 -6.55 7.65
CA GLY A 469 -8.84 -5.77 8.21
C GLY A 469 -7.45 -6.29 7.85
N VAL A 470 -7.37 -7.26 6.94
CA VAL A 470 -6.13 -7.83 6.45
C VAL A 470 -5.67 -7.01 5.24
N ASN A 471 -4.43 -6.50 5.23
CA ASN A 471 -3.95 -5.78 4.05
C ASN A 471 -3.55 -6.77 2.96
N LEU A 472 -4.20 -6.68 1.80
CA LEU A 472 -3.86 -7.45 0.61
C LEU A 472 -3.37 -6.53 -0.50
N ARG A 473 -2.54 -7.08 -1.38
CA ARG A 473 -2.07 -6.41 -2.59
C ARG A 473 -2.18 -7.35 -3.77
N ALA A 474 -2.53 -6.81 -4.92
CA ALA A 474 -2.50 -7.57 -6.16
C ALA A 474 -1.19 -7.33 -6.92
N GLU A 475 -0.72 -8.38 -7.58
CA GLU A 475 0.40 -8.37 -8.52
C GLU A 475 0.31 -7.17 -9.48
N ARG A 476 1.42 -6.44 -9.60
CA ARG A 476 1.54 -5.27 -10.49
C ARG A 476 1.61 -5.71 -11.94
N THR A 477 1.40 -4.79 -12.87
CA THR A 477 1.43 -5.10 -14.32
C THR A 477 2.76 -5.68 -14.77
N PRO A 478 3.94 -5.15 -14.36
CA PRO A 478 5.21 -5.76 -14.72
C PRO A 478 5.35 -7.19 -14.17
N GLU A 479 5.03 -7.38 -12.89
CA GLU A 479 5.09 -8.70 -12.22
C GLU A 479 4.20 -9.74 -12.93
N LEU A 480 2.97 -9.34 -13.29
CA LEU A 480 2.03 -10.18 -14.03
C LEU A 480 2.58 -10.56 -15.41
N LEU A 481 3.10 -9.58 -16.16
CA LEU A 481 3.68 -9.82 -17.48
C LEU A 481 4.87 -10.78 -17.40
N ASP A 482 5.78 -10.57 -16.46
CA ASP A 482 6.97 -11.40 -16.29
C ASP A 482 6.58 -12.83 -15.90
N ARG A 483 5.59 -12.99 -15.02
CA ARG A 483 5.08 -14.31 -14.63
C ARG A 483 4.44 -15.03 -15.81
N ILE A 484 3.53 -14.39 -16.55
CA ILE A 484 2.83 -15.02 -17.68
C ILE A 484 3.80 -15.32 -18.83
N ARG A 485 4.76 -14.44 -19.12
CA ARG A 485 5.86 -14.71 -20.07
C ARG A 485 6.65 -15.93 -19.65
N GLY A 486 7.03 -16.02 -18.38
CA GLY A 486 7.73 -17.19 -17.83
C GLY A 486 6.90 -18.48 -17.87
N GLU A 487 5.57 -18.39 -17.77
CA GLU A 487 4.66 -19.53 -17.97
C GLU A 487 4.63 -19.97 -19.43
N VAL A 488 4.46 -19.03 -20.38
CA VAL A 488 4.48 -19.31 -21.83
C VAL A 488 5.81 -19.94 -22.26
N LEU A 489 6.94 -19.40 -21.80
CA LEU A 489 8.26 -19.96 -22.10
C LEU A 489 8.39 -21.41 -21.62
N ARG A 490 7.95 -21.71 -20.40
CA ARG A 490 7.95 -23.07 -19.85
C ARG A 490 7.03 -24.01 -20.62
N ASP A 491 5.82 -23.57 -20.95
CA ASP A 491 4.83 -24.36 -21.68
C ASP A 491 5.34 -24.72 -23.10
N ARG A 492 6.14 -23.83 -23.70
CA ARG A 492 6.82 -24.05 -24.99
C ARG A 492 8.14 -24.79 -24.88
N GLY A 493 8.64 -25.09 -23.68
CA GLY A 493 9.92 -25.75 -23.46
C GLY A 493 11.14 -24.90 -23.87
N ILE A 494 11.02 -23.58 -23.81
CA ILE A 494 12.09 -22.63 -24.13
C ILE A 494 12.88 -22.35 -22.85
N GLU A 495 14.20 -22.64 -22.88
CA GLU A 495 15.10 -22.43 -21.73
C GLU A 495 15.64 -21.00 -21.64
N GLU A 496 15.62 -20.26 -22.75
CA GLU A 496 16.06 -18.86 -22.83
C GLU A 496 15.12 -17.93 -22.06
N THR A 497 15.69 -16.88 -21.48
CA THR A 497 14.92 -15.83 -20.81
C THR A 497 14.20 -14.94 -21.82
N TYR A 498 13.11 -14.29 -21.38
CA TYR A 498 12.38 -13.36 -22.24
C TYR A 498 13.28 -12.19 -22.70
N GLU A 499 14.19 -11.73 -21.85
CA GLU A 499 15.14 -10.66 -22.16
C GLU A 499 16.17 -11.08 -23.21
N GLU A 500 16.68 -12.31 -23.14
CA GLU A 500 17.59 -12.86 -24.16
C GLU A 500 16.88 -13.01 -25.50
N ILE A 501 15.65 -13.51 -25.50
CA ILE A 501 14.82 -13.63 -26.71
C ILE A 501 14.54 -12.24 -27.26
N ALA A 502 14.16 -11.26 -26.42
CA ALA A 502 13.94 -9.89 -26.85
C ALA A 502 15.19 -9.27 -27.48
N ALA A 503 16.38 -9.63 -26.99
CA ALA A 503 17.65 -9.18 -27.54
C ALA A 503 18.07 -9.91 -28.83
N THR A 504 17.59 -11.12 -29.10
CA THR A 504 18.12 -11.98 -30.18
C THR A 504 17.10 -12.42 -31.24
N ASP A 505 15.82 -12.57 -30.92
CA ASP A 505 14.75 -13.07 -31.80
C ASP A 505 13.40 -12.33 -31.57
N LEU A 506 13.24 -11.18 -32.23
CA LEU A 506 12.03 -10.35 -32.23
C LEU A 506 10.77 -11.08 -32.73
N PRO A 507 10.83 -11.95 -33.77
CA PRO A 507 9.70 -12.79 -34.12
C PRO A 507 9.25 -13.71 -32.97
N LEU A 508 10.18 -14.40 -32.30
CA LEU A 508 9.84 -15.29 -31.18
C LEU A 508 9.24 -14.49 -30.02
N LYS A 509 9.84 -13.33 -29.72
CA LYS A 509 9.30 -12.37 -28.76
C LYS A 509 7.84 -12.02 -29.10
N ALA A 510 7.55 -11.70 -30.36
CA ALA A 510 6.19 -11.34 -30.78
C ALA A 510 5.22 -12.52 -30.65
N GLU A 511 5.63 -13.74 -30.98
CA GLU A 511 4.81 -14.95 -30.78
C GLU A 511 4.49 -15.19 -29.30
N ILE A 512 5.46 -14.95 -28.40
CA ILE A 512 5.27 -15.02 -26.95
C ILE A 512 4.32 -13.91 -26.49
N ASP A 513 4.53 -12.68 -26.94
CA ASP A 513 3.68 -11.54 -26.56
C ASP A 513 2.23 -11.73 -27.03
N THR A 514 2.01 -12.30 -28.22
CA THR A 514 0.66 -12.64 -28.69
C THR A 514 -0.02 -13.66 -27.77
N GLU A 515 0.69 -14.70 -27.34
CA GLU A 515 0.12 -15.68 -26.41
C GLU A 515 -0.12 -15.09 -25.01
N VAL A 516 0.75 -14.18 -24.56
CA VAL A 516 0.54 -13.41 -23.32
C VAL A 516 -0.73 -12.57 -23.45
N GLU A 517 -0.92 -11.88 -24.57
CA GLU A 517 -2.11 -11.07 -24.86
C GLU A 517 -3.38 -11.94 -24.92
N GLU A 518 -3.31 -13.15 -25.49
CA GLU A 518 -4.43 -14.10 -25.47
C GLU A 518 -4.79 -14.54 -24.04
N ARG A 519 -3.80 -14.69 -23.15
CA ARG A 519 -4.02 -15.12 -21.76
C ARG A 519 -4.54 -14.01 -20.85
N ILE A 520 -4.02 -12.78 -20.99
CA ILE A 520 -4.28 -11.68 -20.04
C ILE A 520 -4.65 -10.34 -20.68
N GLY A 521 -4.82 -10.25 -22.00
CA GLY A 521 -5.09 -9.00 -22.72
C GLY A 521 -6.30 -8.24 -22.18
N GLY A 522 -7.40 -8.94 -21.90
CA GLY A 522 -8.58 -8.30 -21.27
C GLY A 522 -8.30 -7.71 -19.88
N GLU A 523 -7.40 -8.29 -19.08
CA GLU A 523 -7.00 -7.68 -17.80
C GLU A 523 -6.01 -6.52 -18.00
N LEU A 524 -5.13 -6.60 -19.01
CA LEU A 524 -4.23 -5.50 -19.38
C LEU A 524 -5.01 -4.28 -19.88
N GLU A 525 -6.06 -4.49 -20.67
CA GLU A 525 -6.97 -3.45 -21.14
C GLU A 525 -7.66 -2.75 -19.97
N ILE A 526 -8.29 -3.50 -19.06
CA ILE A 526 -8.94 -2.92 -17.86
C ILE A 526 -7.94 -2.16 -17.00
N ARG A 527 -6.69 -2.65 -16.88
CA ARG A 527 -5.62 -1.94 -16.16
C ARG A 527 -5.22 -0.64 -16.86
N GLY A 528 -5.16 -0.65 -18.19
CA GLY A 528 -4.93 0.52 -19.02
C GLY A 528 -6.02 1.57 -18.81
N GLU A 529 -7.29 1.18 -18.92
CA GLU A 529 -8.45 2.05 -18.65
C GLU A 529 -8.43 2.62 -17.23
N THR A 530 -8.12 1.78 -16.23
CA THR A 530 -8.00 2.22 -14.84
C THR A 530 -6.86 3.23 -14.67
N ALA A 531 -5.74 3.05 -15.37
CA ALA A 531 -4.62 4.00 -15.35
C ALA A 531 -4.98 5.33 -16.02
N LYS A 532 -5.74 5.30 -17.13
CA LYS A 532 -6.31 6.49 -17.79
C LYS A 532 -7.21 7.27 -16.84
N LEU A 533 -8.15 6.58 -16.19
CA LEU A 533 -9.06 7.18 -15.21
C LEU A 533 -8.32 7.80 -14.02
N ARG A 534 -7.12 7.31 -13.69
CA ARG A 534 -6.29 7.83 -12.59
C ARG A 534 -5.30 8.91 -13.00
N GLY A 535 -5.26 9.31 -14.27
CA GLY A 535 -4.25 10.22 -14.79
C GLY A 535 -2.81 9.69 -14.61
N GLN A 536 -2.65 8.35 -14.63
CA GLN A 536 -1.37 7.66 -14.45
C GLN A 536 -0.79 7.18 -15.79
N GLN A 537 -1.30 7.68 -16.92
CA GLN A 537 -0.68 7.41 -18.21
C GLN A 537 0.74 7.99 -18.24
N THR A 538 1.66 7.18 -18.75
CA THR A 538 3.01 7.64 -19.06
C THR A 538 3.04 8.18 -20.48
N PRO A 539 3.91 9.15 -20.80
CA PRO A 539 4.09 9.62 -22.18
C PRO A 539 4.36 8.46 -23.16
N GLN A 540 5.07 7.42 -22.70
CA GLN A 540 5.31 6.21 -23.49
C GLN A 540 4.02 5.47 -23.83
N SER A 541 3.10 5.31 -22.87
CA SER A 541 1.80 4.67 -23.10
C SER A 541 0.95 5.44 -24.11
N GLU A 542 0.93 6.78 -24.02
CA GLU A 542 0.21 7.63 -24.95
C GLU A 542 0.81 7.56 -26.37
N GLY A 543 2.13 7.52 -26.48
CA GLY A 543 2.82 7.34 -27.76
C GLY A 543 2.59 5.96 -28.38
N PHE A 544 2.49 4.89 -27.59
CA PHE A 544 2.12 3.56 -28.10
C PHE A 544 0.69 3.55 -28.66
N GLU A 545 -0.28 4.14 -27.96
CA GLU A 545 -1.66 4.26 -28.45
C GLU A 545 -1.75 5.09 -29.74
N ALA A 546 -1.01 6.21 -29.81
CA ALA A 546 -0.94 7.03 -31.01
C ALA A 546 -0.35 6.26 -32.21
N LEU A 547 0.66 5.41 -31.95
CA LEU A 547 1.27 4.57 -32.97
C LEU A 547 0.32 3.47 -33.45
N GLU A 548 -0.42 2.83 -32.56
CA GLU A 548 -1.44 1.84 -32.92
C GLU A 548 -2.58 2.46 -33.73
N ALA A 549 -3.11 3.61 -33.31
CA ALA A 549 -4.15 4.33 -34.05
C ALA A 549 -3.67 4.72 -35.47
N THR A 550 -2.39 5.03 -35.63
CA THR A 550 -1.79 5.28 -36.95
C THR A 550 -1.78 4.01 -37.80
N ARG A 551 -1.42 2.86 -37.21
CA ARG A 551 -1.42 1.57 -37.92
C ARG A 551 -2.81 1.13 -38.35
N GLU A 552 -3.80 1.22 -37.47
CA GLU A 552 -5.19 0.85 -37.79
C GLU A 552 -5.73 1.69 -38.96
N ARG A 553 -5.52 3.00 -38.92
CA ARG A 553 -5.91 3.90 -40.01
C ARG A 553 -5.28 3.51 -41.34
N GLN A 554 -3.98 3.22 -41.32
CA GLN A 554 -3.28 2.80 -42.54
C GLN A 554 -3.79 1.47 -43.09
N GLN A 555 -4.11 0.51 -42.23
CA GLN A 555 -4.68 -0.77 -42.67
C GLN A 555 -6.04 -0.56 -43.35
N VAL A 556 -6.91 0.26 -42.78
CA VAL A 556 -8.21 0.61 -43.37
C VAL A 556 -8.04 1.29 -44.73
N GLU A 557 -7.14 2.26 -44.83
CA GLU A 557 -6.85 2.94 -46.09
C GLU A 557 -6.24 2.01 -47.15
N GLN A 558 -5.37 1.08 -46.74
CA GLN A 558 -4.80 0.07 -47.63
C GLN A 558 -5.88 -0.85 -48.19
N LEU A 559 -6.80 -1.34 -47.35
CA LEU A 559 -7.91 -2.18 -47.80
C LEU A 559 -8.85 -1.45 -48.78
N ALA A 560 -9.04 -0.13 -48.59
CA ALA A 560 -9.81 0.68 -49.52
C ALA A 560 -9.13 0.80 -50.90
N ASP A 561 -7.81 0.95 -50.93
CA ASP A 561 -7.04 1.02 -52.16
C ASP A 561 -6.92 -0.32 -52.87
N ASP A 562 -6.79 -1.41 -52.11
CA ASP A 562 -6.84 -2.77 -52.61
C ASP A 562 -8.18 -3.05 -53.30
N THR A 563 -9.28 -2.54 -52.75
CA THR A 563 -10.61 -2.66 -53.36
C THR A 563 -10.68 -1.95 -54.71
N LYS A 564 -10.02 -0.79 -54.87
CA LYS A 564 -9.97 -0.04 -56.15
C LYS A 564 -9.11 -0.75 -57.20
N LEU A 565 -8.01 -1.36 -56.77
CA LEU A 565 -7.20 -2.21 -57.65
C LEU A 565 -8.01 -3.43 -58.11
N ASN A 566 -8.60 -4.17 -57.17
CA ASN A 566 -9.34 -5.41 -57.46
C ASN A 566 -10.62 -5.19 -58.28
N SER A 567 -11.17 -3.96 -58.26
CA SER A 567 -12.32 -3.57 -59.09
C SER A 567 -11.93 -2.95 -60.44
N ASN A 568 -10.64 -2.98 -60.82
CA ASN A 568 -10.09 -2.35 -62.03
C ASN A 568 -10.33 -0.84 -62.11
N GLN A 569 -10.61 -0.17 -60.98
CA GLN A 569 -10.69 1.29 -60.94
C GLN A 569 -9.30 1.92 -60.98
N TRP A 570 -8.30 1.22 -60.45
CA TRP A 570 -6.90 1.62 -60.48
C TRP A 570 -6.05 0.65 -61.30
N THR A 571 -5.04 1.19 -61.99
CA THR A 571 -3.97 0.39 -62.57
C THR A 571 -2.95 0.01 -61.49
N GLY A 572 -2.18 -1.04 -61.72
CA GLY A 572 -1.15 -1.48 -60.78
C GLY A 572 -0.13 -0.40 -60.43
N ASP A 573 0.19 0.50 -61.37
CA ASP A 573 1.16 1.58 -61.17
C ASP A 573 0.65 2.61 -60.14
N VAL A 574 -0.63 2.99 -60.27
CA VAL A 574 -1.29 3.93 -59.33
C VAL A 574 -1.37 3.33 -57.94
N TRP A 575 -1.69 2.03 -57.84
CA TRP A 575 -1.72 1.33 -56.54
C TRP A 575 -0.32 1.27 -55.89
N ARG A 576 0.74 1.00 -56.68
CA ARG A 576 2.12 0.95 -56.16
C ARG A 576 2.58 2.31 -55.63
N GLU A 577 2.28 3.39 -56.32
CA GLU A 577 2.59 4.75 -55.87
C GLU A 577 1.89 5.06 -54.54
N LYS A 578 0.60 4.75 -54.43
CA LYS A 578 -0.18 4.96 -53.20
C LYS A 578 0.30 4.10 -52.03
N TYR A 579 0.68 2.86 -52.29
CA TYR A 579 1.31 2.00 -51.29
C TYR A 579 2.64 2.59 -50.79
N ALA A 580 3.50 3.08 -51.69
CA ALA A 580 4.78 3.70 -51.33
C ALA A 580 4.59 5.00 -50.53
N ASP A 581 3.66 5.87 -50.92
CA ASP A 581 3.31 7.08 -50.18
C ASP A 581 2.86 6.78 -48.75
N ARG A 582 2.02 5.75 -48.58
CA ARG A 582 1.51 5.32 -47.28
C ARG A 582 2.64 4.82 -46.38
N GLN A 583 3.57 4.02 -46.91
CA GLN A 583 4.76 3.59 -46.17
C GLN A 583 5.60 4.79 -45.74
N ARG A 584 5.84 5.77 -46.62
CA ARG A 584 6.56 7.01 -46.26
C ARG A 584 5.87 7.77 -45.13
N GLN A 585 4.55 7.94 -45.21
CA GLN A 585 3.77 8.60 -44.18
C GLN A 585 3.82 7.85 -42.84
N PHE A 586 3.80 6.52 -42.86
CA PHE A 586 3.90 5.72 -41.65
C PHE A 586 5.22 5.97 -40.92
N PHE A 587 6.34 5.91 -41.64
CA PHE A 587 7.66 6.14 -41.06
C PHE A 587 7.81 7.57 -40.53
N ALA A 588 7.32 8.57 -41.28
CA ALA A 588 7.32 9.96 -40.82
C ALA A 588 6.49 10.16 -39.54
N SER A 589 5.26 9.61 -39.48
CA SER A 589 4.42 9.69 -38.28
C SER A 589 5.02 8.93 -37.10
N LYS A 590 5.67 7.78 -37.33
CA LYS A 590 6.35 7.01 -36.29
C LYS A 590 7.50 7.81 -35.65
N GLU A 591 8.34 8.46 -36.45
CA GLU A 591 9.43 9.28 -35.92
C GLU A 591 8.90 10.53 -35.19
N GLN A 592 7.85 11.18 -35.72
CA GLN A 592 7.20 12.29 -35.04
C GLN A 592 6.65 11.88 -33.67
N ILE A 593 5.97 10.73 -33.57
CA ILE A 593 5.44 10.20 -32.30
C ILE A 593 6.57 9.93 -31.31
N LYS A 594 7.72 9.40 -31.76
CA LYS A 594 8.86 9.20 -30.85
C LYS A 594 9.38 10.52 -30.29
N GLU A 595 9.45 11.55 -31.13
CA GLU A 595 9.91 12.89 -30.73
C GLU A 595 8.92 13.56 -29.78
N ASP A 596 7.62 13.57 -30.14
CA ASP A 596 6.54 14.19 -29.38
C ASP A 596 6.41 13.60 -27.96
N PHE A 597 6.61 12.29 -27.82
CA PHE A 597 6.48 11.57 -26.55
C PHE A 597 7.82 11.25 -25.87
N GLN A 598 8.94 11.79 -26.37
CA GLN A 598 10.30 11.58 -25.86
C GLN A 598 10.66 10.08 -25.66
N ILE A 599 10.19 9.22 -26.56
CA ILE A 599 10.44 7.78 -26.50
C ILE A 599 11.86 7.51 -27.00
N THR A 600 12.77 7.26 -26.05
CA THR A 600 14.13 6.80 -26.35
C THR A 600 14.14 5.27 -26.40
N PHE A 601 14.48 4.71 -27.57
CA PHE A 601 14.87 3.31 -27.65
C PHE A 601 16.37 3.26 -27.43
N ASP A 602 16.84 2.48 -26.45
CA ASP A 602 18.27 2.17 -26.34
C ASP A 602 18.73 1.59 -27.70
N GLU A 603 19.64 2.26 -28.40
CA GLU A 603 20.31 1.71 -29.58
C GLU A 603 21.26 0.57 -29.16
N ARG A 604 20.69 -0.55 -28.72
CA ARG A 604 21.47 -1.77 -28.50
C ARG A 604 21.68 -2.40 -29.86
N LYS A 605 22.93 -2.38 -30.34
CA LYS A 605 23.34 -3.19 -31.50
C LYS A 605 23.00 -4.65 -31.22
N SER A 606 22.18 -5.26 -32.09
CA SER A 606 21.82 -6.67 -31.98
C SER A 606 23.06 -7.55 -31.96
N PRO A 607 23.10 -8.62 -31.14
CA PRO A 607 24.23 -9.54 -31.11
C PRO A 607 24.55 -10.08 -32.51
N PRO A 608 25.84 -10.19 -32.91
CA PRO A 608 26.22 -10.70 -34.22
C PRO A 608 25.64 -12.10 -34.45
N ARG A 609 25.13 -12.37 -35.66
CA ARG A 609 24.51 -13.66 -36.06
C ARG A 609 23.20 -14.00 -35.34
N SER A 610 22.57 -13.05 -34.66
CA SER A 610 21.20 -13.21 -34.16
C SER A 610 20.16 -13.03 -35.29
N VAL A 611 18.92 -13.46 -35.03
CA VAL A 611 17.77 -13.16 -35.90
C VAL A 611 17.57 -11.65 -36.00
N ASN A 612 17.72 -10.93 -34.88
CA ASN A 612 17.63 -9.48 -34.84
C ASN A 612 18.70 -8.79 -35.69
N ALA A 613 19.94 -9.28 -35.71
CA ALA A 613 20.97 -8.70 -36.58
C ALA A 613 20.63 -8.83 -38.08
N ALA A 614 19.92 -9.89 -38.49
CA ALA A 614 19.43 -10.01 -39.86
C ALA A 614 18.23 -9.07 -40.13
N ILE A 615 17.38 -8.83 -39.13
CA ILE A 615 16.28 -7.86 -39.20
C ILE A 615 16.83 -6.43 -39.29
N ASP A 616 17.81 -6.07 -38.46
CA ASP A 616 18.48 -4.78 -38.50
C ASP A 616 19.12 -4.56 -39.88
N ALA A 617 19.88 -5.54 -40.38
CA ALA A 617 20.44 -5.49 -41.73
C ALA A 617 19.38 -5.37 -42.84
N TYR A 618 18.18 -5.91 -42.64
CA TYR A 618 17.04 -5.78 -43.57
C TYR A 618 16.41 -4.37 -43.55
N PHE A 619 16.46 -3.68 -42.41
CA PHE A 619 15.98 -2.29 -42.28
C PHE A 619 17.06 -1.24 -42.57
N ASP A 620 18.34 -1.58 -42.41
CA ASP A 620 19.49 -0.73 -42.76
C ASP A 620 19.71 -0.59 -44.28
N VAL A 621 18.98 -1.36 -45.10
CA VAL A 621 18.93 -1.11 -46.54
C VAL A 621 18.19 0.20 -46.78
N ASN A 622 18.96 1.28 -46.96
CA ASN A 622 18.43 2.60 -47.23
C ASN A 622 18.02 2.73 -48.70
N VAL A 623 16.78 3.17 -48.95
CA VAL A 623 16.24 3.37 -50.30
C VAL A 623 16.92 4.54 -51.03
N ASP A 624 17.47 5.50 -50.28
CA ASP A 624 18.16 6.69 -50.82
C ASP A 624 19.64 6.40 -51.18
N ASP A 625 20.07 5.16 -51.06
CA ASP A 625 21.42 4.74 -51.44
C ASP A 625 21.55 4.81 -52.97
N GLU A 626 22.64 5.42 -53.47
CA GLU A 626 22.86 5.68 -54.90
C GLU A 626 22.77 4.40 -55.75
N ARG A 627 23.06 3.24 -55.15
CA ARG A 627 22.93 1.92 -55.80
C ARG A 627 21.49 1.51 -56.16
N PHE A 628 20.48 2.17 -55.60
CA PHE A 628 19.07 1.96 -55.94
C PHE A 628 18.49 3.11 -56.76
N SER A 629 19.31 4.07 -57.20
CA SER A 629 18.87 5.16 -58.07
C SER A 629 19.12 4.79 -59.54
N LEU A 630 18.06 4.79 -60.34
CA LEU A 630 18.15 4.64 -61.79
C LEU A 630 18.66 5.94 -62.44
N PRO A 631 19.25 5.88 -63.65
CA PRO A 631 19.79 7.05 -64.35
C PRO A 631 18.79 8.18 -64.61
N ASP A 632 17.48 7.90 -64.55
CA ASP A 632 16.39 8.85 -64.73
C ASP A 632 15.91 9.50 -63.40
N GLY A 633 16.57 9.19 -62.29
CA GLY A 633 16.22 9.68 -60.95
C GLY A 633 15.07 8.92 -60.29
N THR A 634 14.58 7.84 -60.90
CA THR A 634 13.61 6.92 -60.27
C THR A 634 14.34 5.86 -59.43
N ILE A 635 13.62 5.16 -58.56
CA ILE A 635 14.20 4.15 -57.66
C ILE A 635 14.09 2.76 -58.32
N ASP A 636 15.21 2.04 -58.38
CA ASP A 636 15.27 0.61 -58.70
C ASP A 636 14.74 -0.21 -57.52
N TRP A 637 13.42 -0.35 -57.48
CA TRP A 637 12.75 -1.11 -56.44
C TRP A 637 13.12 -2.59 -56.43
N ASP A 638 13.49 -3.16 -57.58
CA ASP A 638 13.85 -4.58 -57.66
C ASP A 638 15.21 -4.81 -56.98
N ALA A 639 16.21 -3.99 -57.32
CA ALA A 639 17.51 -4.01 -56.65
C ALA A 639 17.41 -3.73 -55.13
N PHE A 640 16.51 -2.82 -54.73
CA PHE A 640 16.24 -2.53 -53.32
C PHE A 640 15.64 -3.73 -52.57
N PHE A 641 14.61 -4.39 -53.12
CA PHE A 641 14.01 -5.56 -52.48
C PHE A 641 14.94 -6.77 -52.49
N ASP A 642 15.74 -6.97 -53.55
CA ASP A 642 16.77 -8.01 -53.61
C ASP A 642 17.83 -7.82 -52.53
N ALA A 643 18.27 -6.58 -52.29
CA ALA A 643 19.22 -6.26 -51.23
C ALA A 643 18.65 -6.56 -49.84
N ARG A 644 17.35 -6.30 -49.63
CA ARG A 644 16.66 -6.67 -48.38
C ARG A 644 16.53 -8.18 -48.22
N ASP A 645 16.13 -8.90 -49.26
CA ASP A 645 16.05 -10.36 -49.20
C ASP A 645 17.42 -11.03 -49.03
N ALA A 646 18.48 -10.41 -49.57
CA ALA A 646 19.86 -10.82 -49.33
C ALA A 646 20.27 -10.68 -47.86
N ALA A 647 19.79 -9.64 -47.14
CA ALA A 647 20.05 -9.46 -45.72
C ALA A 647 19.48 -10.60 -44.85
N LEU A 648 18.44 -11.29 -45.33
CA LEU A 648 17.82 -12.43 -44.65
C LEU A 648 18.45 -13.79 -45.00
N LYS A 649 19.38 -13.87 -45.97
CA LYS A 649 20.06 -15.13 -46.38
C LYS A 649 20.80 -15.87 -45.26
N PRO A 650 21.40 -15.21 -44.25
CA PRO A 650 22.10 -15.91 -43.16
C PRO A 650 21.19 -16.71 -42.23
N LEU A 651 19.86 -16.50 -42.28
CA LEU A 651 18.89 -17.17 -41.42
C LEU A 651 18.66 -18.63 -41.85
N SER A 652 18.34 -19.49 -40.88
CA SER A 652 17.85 -20.83 -41.18
C SER A 652 16.52 -20.77 -41.96
N PRO A 653 16.15 -21.80 -42.74
CA PRO A 653 14.88 -21.80 -43.48
C PRO A 653 13.64 -21.58 -42.60
N SER A 654 13.65 -22.10 -41.36
CA SER A 654 12.57 -21.90 -40.38
C SER A 654 12.53 -20.46 -39.87
N ASP A 655 13.69 -19.88 -39.53
CA ASP A 655 13.76 -18.52 -38.99
C ASP A 655 13.47 -17.49 -40.08
N LYS A 656 13.95 -17.72 -41.31
CA LYS A 656 13.60 -16.89 -42.46
C LYS A 656 12.09 -16.85 -42.66
N LYS A 657 11.39 -17.99 -42.57
CA LYS A 657 9.93 -18.05 -42.69
C LYS A 657 9.24 -17.25 -41.59
N ARG A 658 9.67 -17.42 -40.33
CA ARG A 658 9.13 -16.67 -39.18
C ARG A 658 9.37 -15.17 -39.29
N VAL A 659 10.60 -14.75 -39.63
CA VAL A 659 10.96 -13.35 -39.85
C VAL A 659 10.15 -12.75 -40.99
N VAL A 660 10.01 -13.45 -42.11
CA VAL A 660 9.21 -12.97 -43.24
C VAL A 660 7.74 -12.81 -42.84
N GLN A 661 7.17 -13.77 -42.12
CA GLN A 661 5.80 -13.65 -41.59
C GLN A 661 5.67 -12.47 -40.62
N TRP A 662 6.65 -12.25 -39.75
CA TRP A 662 6.67 -11.15 -38.80
C TRP A 662 6.79 -9.78 -39.50
N LEU A 663 7.69 -9.66 -40.49
CA LEU A 663 7.86 -8.45 -41.31
C LEU A 663 6.61 -8.12 -42.12
N ARG A 664 5.89 -9.16 -42.58
CA ARG A 664 4.71 -9.05 -43.44
C ARG A 664 3.38 -9.17 -42.68
N LYS A 665 3.37 -9.12 -41.35
CA LYS A 665 2.16 -9.37 -40.54
C LYS A 665 1.03 -8.37 -40.78
N PHE A 666 1.34 -7.21 -41.36
CA PHE A 666 0.39 -6.16 -41.70
C PHE A 666 0.12 -6.05 -43.21
N ASP A 667 0.69 -6.95 -44.02
CA ASP A 667 0.39 -6.99 -45.45
C ASP A 667 -1.06 -7.44 -45.63
N THR A 668 -1.81 -6.72 -46.45
CA THR A 668 -3.14 -7.15 -46.87
C THR A 668 -3.04 -8.35 -47.84
N PRO A 669 -4.14 -9.08 -48.11
CA PRO A 669 -4.13 -10.16 -49.08
C PRO A 669 -3.61 -9.71 -50.46
N THR A 670 -4.01 -8.53 -50.92
CA THR A 670 -3.57 -7.94 -52.19
C THR A 670 -2.08 -7.60 -52.20
N VAL A 671 -1.55 -7.02 -51.10
CA VAL A 671 -0.09 -6.79 -50.96
C VAL A 671 0.68 -8.12 -50.95
N THR A 672 0.12 -9.15 -50.30
CA THR A 672 0.71 -10.48 -50.25
C THR A 672 0.76 -11.14 -51.62
N GLU A 673 -0.32 -11.05 -52.41
CA GLU A 673 -0.36 -11.56 -53.79
C GLU A 673 0.56 -10.78 -54.72
N PHE A 674 0.60 -9.46 -54.61
CA PHE A 674 1.52 -8.61 -55.37
C PHE A 674 2.99 -9.01 -55.14
N ARG A 675 3.39 -9.26 -53.89
CA ARG A 675 4.75 -9.74 -53.56
C ARG A 675 5.01 -11.16 -54.06
N LYS A 676 4.04 -12.08 -53.94
CA LYS A 676 4.16 -13.45 -54.49
C LYS A 676 4.31 -13.47 -56.00
N ALA A 677 3.62 -12.58 -56.72
CA ALA A 677 3.72 -12.47 -58.16
C ALA A 677 5.12 -11.99 -58.60
N LYS A 678 5.82 -11.20 -57.77
CA LYS A 678 7.23 -10.86 -57.98
C LYS A 678 8.18 -12.03 -57.70
N ASP A 679 7.93 -12.85 -56.67
CA ASP A 679 8.78 -14.00 -56.32
C ASP A 679 8.79 -15.13 -57.39
N VAL A 680 7.88 -15.10 -58.37
CA VAL A 680 7.70 -16.11 -59.43
C VAL A 680 8.24 -15.66 -60.80
N VAL A 681 8.59 -14.38 -60.95
CA VAL A 681 9.23 -13.80 -62.15
C VAL A 681 10.73 -13.71 -61.89
#